data_AF-A0A957EFQ0-F1
#
_entry.id   AF-A0A957EFQ0-F1
#
_cell.length_a   1.000
_cell.length_b   1.000
_cell.length_c   1.000
_cell.angle_alpha   90.00
_cell.angle_beta   90.00
_cell.angle_gamma   90.00
#
_symmetry.space_group_name_H-M   'P 1'
#
loop_
_entity.id
_entity.type
_entity.pdbx_description
1 polymer ?
#
loop_
_entity_poly.entity_id
_entity_poly.type
_entity_poly.pdbx_seq_one_letter_code
_entity_poly.pdbx_strand_id
1 'polypeptide(L)'
;KTTARCAKDGAKAGILSGAVVGLFVYMTLVSPLTALAAYRYMSEYHPTFSMPLPPTDVVLSYVQTFSSSVHLIDLTILLMAIFGGVQGALVGWRQREEPLPEEPRLFRLLEGRHHPKSWFVGNETAVKSGLLVGVTFGIIVFATVFGEFYVGFTQDWPELMAIMQEHQAGMFVTGPLQEALPLLWPFIFLGLLIYGGVVVALIRNPPDLFKARFRAVLLATSTIFLFLFSILLRNLYFLLGLAPFGLFHWMQANPEMATELPEEALALMQTIFFLQKPQALLSGALILPWIMLLLVSILGLFWGSLQSFIYIPTVSMFIRRPVDKAALLYHRLVREPQQVLPLIYGLFHFPDAYDVLAHLASRAYRSQPDVARLAAAYHTLSSSQKTEDHLQTIHAIQDVLVAHPDWRWSADLGSVYRALHQVLAARTLEQILHIDQLPQQQTTSLPPAIVKCVDGISRIIHELHKTAQVDNLSTQAIFLENALEAIHEAQRYVSGELSSYGEVGTSLPEYIALTNVLDHWQGIVLAAIKRLKGRADVNSQLQCKQCVRTASLPLVWQVANHGLNVAQQVRLRVLPGADYHSNDNEALIDILPPGEAQQVMIPVTPRDGVRRMRVEWQIIYDDAVDAAREITFGDLIEFTEPDKPFQRIFPIPYVTGTPLKTDDVFVGRDDVFAFIRENLVGAHQNNVIILHGQRRTGKTSVLYRLGQVMSDTHYGVLIDMQGKPARGEVDFLYSIADDIVFALEDRGVEVDLPDRAAFEAEGPEFYFRSRFIRSLYPHLGDKNLLLMFDEFEELQRRVEDGRLQPEIFQFLRNLMQHERRVDFVFSGTHKLEDLGAEYWSILFNIAAYKPITFLSPGEVERLMLEPVLAYNVEYDPLAIDRIIHITAGHPYFTQLVLHEMIVYHNETQRNYLTVADVNQVLERIVERGEAHFKYIWSESTEEERAVLLGFTELMVGEKPANVEDLRRLLHQRGRDTADDWTHALASLEGRDILARRSPRSQIYRFKVDLIRLWIERTRPAL
;
A
#
# COMPACT_ATOMS: atom_id res chain seq x y z
N LYS A 1 35.68 -7.64 -28.22
CA LYS A 1 34.94 -8.70 -27.48
C LYS A 1 34.07 -8.13 -26.36
N THR A 2 34.50 -7.10 -25.64
CA THR A 2 33.74 -6.50 -24.52
C THR A 2 32.66 -5.49 -24.96
N THR A 3 32.76 -4.93 -26.17
CA THR A 3 31.87 -3.85 -26.67
C THR A 3 30.94 -4.26 -27.81
N ALA A 4 31.11 -5.44 -28.42
CA ALA A 4 30.39 -5.85 -29.62
C ALA A 4 29.17 -6.71 -29.30
N ARG A 5 28.09 -6.11 -28.76
CA ARG A 5 26.88 -6.83 -28.32
C ARG A 5 25.84 -7.07 -29.42
N CYS A 6 25.98 -6.35 -30.52
CA CYS A 6 25.19 -6.55 -31.73
C CYS A 6 26.07 -6.24 -32.94
N ALA A 7 25.62 -6.63 -34.13
CA ALA A 7 26.34 -6.36 -35.37
C ALA A 7 26.67 -4.86 -35.55
N LYS A 8 25.81 -3.95 -35.05
CA LYS A 8 26.05 -2.50 -35.13
C LYS A 8 27.19 -2.02 -34.23
N ASP A 9 27.21 -2.45 -32.97
CA ASP A 9 28.26 -2.05 -32.03
C ASP A 9 29.59 -2.73 -32.37
N GLY A 10 29.51 -3.98 -32.84
CA GLY A 10 30.64 -4.71 -33.42
C GLY A 10 31.20 -3.99 -34.66
N ALA A 11 30.34 -3.54 -35.58
CA ALA A 11 30.77 -2.79 -36.76
C ALA A 11 31.48 -1.49 -36.39
N LYS A 12 30.95 -0.70 -35.45
CA LYS A 12 31.58 0.56 -35.00
C LYS A 12 32.97 0.32 -34.40
N ALA A 13 33.10 -0.64 -33.49
CA ALA A 13 34.38 -0.99 -32.89
C ALA A 13 35.36 -1.54 -33.94
N GLY A 14 34.84 -2.33 -34.88
CA GLY A 14 35.57 -2.87 -36.02
C GLY A 14 36.10 -1.80 -36.96
N ILE A 15 35.28 -0.80 -37.30
CA ILE A 15 35.66 0.35 -38.15
C ILE A 15 36.82 1.11 -37.51
N LEU A 16 36.74 1.40 -36.21
CA LEU A 16 37.78 2.13 -35.49
C LEU A 16 39.10 1.34 -35.45
N SER A 17 39.02 0.06 -35.09
CA SER A 17 40.20 -0.83 -35.09
C SER A 17 40.79 -0.97 -36.50
N GLY A 18 39.93 -1.10 -37.50
CA GLY A 18 40.30 -1.19 -38.91
C GLY A 18 41.00 0.07 -39.40
N ALA A 19 40.51 1.26 -39.04
CA ALA A 19 41.16 2.52 -39.37
C ALA A 19 42.57 2.63 -38.77
N VAL A 20 42.76 2.23 -37.51
CA VAL A 20 44.08 2.19 -36.85
C VAL A 20 45.01 1.18 -37.54
N VAL A 21 44.50 -0.01 -37.90
CA VAL A 21 45.27 -1.00 -38.66
C VAL A 21 45.60 -0.49 -40.06
N GLY A 22 44.69 0.23 -40.72
CA GLY A 22 44.93 0.85 -42.03
C GLY A 22 46.01 1.89 -41.98
N LEU A 23 46.00 2.75 -40.96
CA LEU A 23 47.09 3.69 -40.71
C LEU A 23 48.40 2.93 -40.47
N PHE A 24 48.39 1.83 -39.71
CA PHE A 24 49.59 1.04 -39.47
C PHE A 24 50.13 0.35 -40.73
N VAL A 25 49.27 -0.28 -41.53
CA VAL A 25 49.61 -0.93 -42.82
C VAL A 25 50.14 0.10 -43.80
N TYR A 26 49.53 1.29 -43.83
CA TYR A 26 50.04 2.40 -44.62
C TYR A 26 51.47 2.76 -44.21
N MET A 27 51.66 3.00 -42.91
CA MET A 27 52.91 3.48 -42.33
C MET A 27 54.07 2.49 -42.41
N THR A 28 53.79 1.19 -42.41
CA THR A 28 54.82 0.13 -42.37
C THR A 28 55.03 -0.61 -43.68
N LEU A 29 54.04 -0.60 -44.58
CA LEU A 29 54.09 -1.37 -45.82
C LEU A 29 53.87 -0.47 -47.04
N VAL A 30 52.75 0.25 -47.12
CA VAL A 30 52.39 0.99 -48.34
C VAL A 30 53.33 2.17 -48.58
N SER A 31 53.58 3.01 -47.57
CA SER A 31 54.47 4.17 -47.70
C SER A 31 55.91 3.76 -48.06
N PRO A 32 56.55 2.78 -47.38
CA PRO A 32 57.84 2.24 -47.80
C PRO A 32 57.87 1.66 -49.23
N LEU A 33 56.86 0.87 -49.61
CA LEU A 33 56.78 0.27 -50.95
C LEU A 33 56.60 1.32 -52.04
N THR A 34 55.82 2.37 -51.79
CA THR A 34 55.66 3.48 -52.73
C THR A 34 56.92 4.32 -52.84
N ALA A 35 57.67 4.49 -51.74
CA ALA A 35 58.96 5.16 -51.77
C ALA A 35 60.00 4.35 -52.57
N LEU A 36 60.00 3.02 -52.41
CA LEU A 36 60.80 2.10 -53.21
C LEU A 36 60.39 2.10 -54.70
N ALA A 37 59.10 2.19 -54.99
CA ALA A 37 58.59 2.28 -56.36
C ALA A 37 58.99 3.61 -57.02
N ALA A 38 58.90 4.73 -56.30
CA ALA A 38 59.36 6.04 -56.76
C ALA A 38 60.85 6.00 -57.09
N TYR A 39 61.65 5.33 -56.27
CA TYR A 39 63.10 5.19 -56.46
C TYR A 39 63.49 4.57 -57.82
N ARG A 40 62.63 3.74 -58.43
CA ARG A 40 62.88 3.16 -59.75
C ARG A 40 63.27 4.22 -60.78
N TYR A 41 62.57 5.37 -60.79
CA TYR A 41 62.82 6.45 -61.74
C TYR A 41 64.22 7.06 -61.58
N MET A 42 64.72 7.15 -60.34
CA MET A 42 66.09 7.59 -60.06
C MET A 42 67.13 6.52 -60.40
N SER A 43 66.80 5.23 -60.25
CA SER A 43 67.73 4.12 -60.55
C SER A 43 67.99 3.90 -62.04
N GLU A 44 67.07 4.34 -62.91
CA GLU A 44 67.23 4.29 -64.38
C GLU A 44 68.17 5.40 -64.89
N TYR A 45 68.47 6.40 -64.05
CA TYR A 45 69.45 7.45 -64.32
C TYR A 45 70.80 7.07 -63.70
N HIS A 46 71.81 6.79 -64.53
CA HIS A 46 73.18 6.54 -64.09
C HIS A 46 73.99 7.82 -64.23
N PRO A 47 74.21 8.61 -63.16
CA PRO A 47 74.94 9.84 -63.31
C PRO A 47 76.42 9.52 -63.58
N THR A 48 77.03 10.24 -64.51
CA THR A 48 78.49 10.24 -64.73
C THR A 48 79.00 11.63 -64.39
N PHE A 49 80.27 11.76 -63.98
CA PHE A 49 80.86 13.01 -63.49
C PHE A 49 80.77 14.20 -64.46
N SER A 50 80.39 13.95 -65.72
CA SER A 50 80.32 14.94 -66.80
C SER A 50 78.89 15.33 -67.25
N MET A 51 77.82 14.83 -66.63
CA MET A 51 76.44 15.19 -67.00
C MET A 51 75.87 16.36 -66.17
N PRO A 52 74.92 17.16 -66.71
CA PRO A 52 74.15 18.13 -65.93
C PRO A 52 73.21 17.44 -64.93
N LEU A 53 72.56 18.23 -64.05
CA LEU A 53 71.53 17.78 -63.10
C LEU A 53 70.58 16.74 -63.75
N PRO A 54 70.08 15.74 -62.98
CA PRO A 54 69.07 14.81 -63.49
C PRO A 54 67.93 15.60 -64.12
N PRO A 55 67.45 15.20 -65.30
CA PRO A 55 66.48 16.00 -66.03
C PRO A 55 65.20 16.15 -65.19
N THR A 56 64.60 17.34 -65.26
CA THR A 56 63.51 17.80 -64.38
C THR A 56 62.33 16.81 -64.35
N ASP A 57 62.09 16.11 -65.45
CA ASP A 57 61.09 15.06 -65.61
C ASP A 57 61.32 13.83 -64.72
N VAL A 58 62.56 13.40 -64.52
CA VAL A 58 62.92 12.25 -63.66
C VAL A 58 62.72 12.60 -62.18
N VAL A 59 63.19 13.77 -61.76
CA VAL A 59 63.04 14.26 -60.39
C VAL A 59 61.57 14.52 -60.09
N LEU A 60 60.83 15.12 -61.03
CA LEU A 60 59.40 15.37 -60.92
C LEU A 60 58.63 14.04 -60.81
N SER A 61 58.96 13.04 -61.63
CA SER A 61 58.34 11.70 -61.57
C SER A 61 58.60 11.00 -60.24
N TYR A 62 59.83 11.12 -59.69
CA TYR A 62 60.16 10.61 -58.36
C TYR A 62 59.33 11.29 -57.28
N VAL A 63 59.31 12.63 -57.24
CA VAL A 63 58.59 13.41 -56.23
C VAL A 63 57.08 13.21 -56.34
N GLN A 64 56.51 13.18 -57.55
CA GLN A 64 55.09 12.91 -57.77
C GLN A 64 54.71 11.49 -57.34
N THR A 65 55.52 10.48 -57.67
CA THR A 65 55.27 9.10 -57.23
C THR A 65 55.40 8.97 -55.71
N PHE A 66 56.43 9.57 -55.10
CA PHE A 66 56.63 9.55 -53.66
C PHE A 66 55.53 10.30 -52.91
N SER A 67 55.08 11.45 -53.41
CA SER A 67 54.00 12.26 -52.81
C SER A 67 52.61 11.66 -53.05
N SER A 68 52.39 10.94 -54.16
CA SER A 68 51.14 10.21 -54.42
C SER A 68 50.85 9.16 -53.34
N SER A 69 51.89 8.68 -52.65
CA SER A 69 51.75 7.79 -51.49
C SER A 69 50.87 8.41 -50.41
N VAL A 70 50.84 9.74 -50.26
CA VAL A 70 50.03 10.39 -49.24
C VAL A 70 48.54 10.14 -49.50
N HIS A 71 48.08 10.17 -50.76
CA HIS A 71 46.67 9.88 -51.09
C HIS A 71 46.27 8.41 -50.84
N LEU A 72 47.26 7.50 -50.77
CA LEU A 72 47.02 6.11 -50.41
C LEU A 72 46.74 5.93 -48.91
N ILE A 73 46.99 6.94 -48.06
CA ILE A 73 46.66 6.88 -46.62
C ILE A 73 45.15 6.76 -46.42
N ASP A 74 44.38 7.57 -47.15
CA ASP A 74 42.92 7.59 -47.02
C ASP A 74 42.33 6.29 -47.53
N LEU A 75 42.88 5.77 -48.64
CA LEU A 75 42.45 4.51 -49.22
C LEU A 75 42.76 3.31 -48.31
N THR A 76 43.95 3.26 -47.73
CA THR A 76 44.36 2.16 -46.83
C THR A 76 43.60 2.19 -45.51
N ILE A 77 43.40 3.37 -44.93
CA ILE A 77 42.54 3.57 -43.76
C ILE A 77 41.11 3.16 -44.07
N LEU A 78 40.55 3.62 -45.20
CA LEU A 78 39.18 3.29 -45.60
C LEU A 78 38.98 1.79 -45.83
N LEU A 79 39.89 1.14 -46.58
CA LEU A 79 39.82 -0.29 -46.87
C LEU A 79 39.91 -1.12 -45.58
N MET A 80 40.85 -0.80 -44.69
CA MET A 80 40.97 -1.52 -43.43
C MET A 80 39.84 -1.19 -42.46
N ALA A 81 39.30 0.03 -42.46
CA ALA A 81 38.11 0.39 -41.69
C ALA A 81 36.87 -0.39 -42.16
N ILE A 82 36.67 -0.54 -43.47
CA ILE A 82 35.59 -1.36 -44.04
C ILE A 82 35.79 -2.83 -43.64
N PHE A 83 37.00 -3.37 -43.83
CA PHE A 83 37.32 -4.76 -43.48
C PHE A 83 37.14 -5.04 -41.98
N GLY A 84 37.66 -4.15 -41.13
CA GLY A 84 37.49 -4.21 -39.69
C GLY A 84 36.03 -4.08 -39.28
N GLY A 85 35.25 -3.21 -39.95
CA GLY A 85 33.81 -3.07 -39.75
C GLY A 85 33.04 -4.36 -40.04
N VAL A 86 33.35 -5.03 -41.15
CA VAL A 86 32.75 -6.33 -41.52
C VAL A 86 33.14 -7.41 -40.49
N GLN A 87 34.42 -7.52 -40.13
CA GLN A 87 34.87 -8.47 -39.10
C GLN A 87 34.21 -8.19 -37.74
N GLY A 88 34.13 -6.93 -37.33
CA GLY A 88 33.50 -6.50 -36.11
C GLY A 88 32.00 -6.78 -36.09
N ALA A 89 31.30 -6.55 -37.20
CA ALA A 89 29.89 -6.89 -37.36
C ALA A 89 29.65 -8.40 -37.23
N LEU A 90 30.52 -9.23 -37.82
CA LEU A 90 30.46 -10.69 -37.74
C LEU A 90 30.68 -11.18 -36.30
N VAL A 91 31.64 -10.59 -35.58
CA VAL A 91 31.88 -10.87 -34.15
C VAL A 91 30.68 -10.46 -33.31
N GLY A 92 30.13 -9.26 -33.53
CA GLY A 92 28.97 -8.78 -32.78
C GLY A 92 27.68 -9.52 -33.10
N TRP A 93 27.54 -10.08 -34.30
CA TRP A 93 26.44 -10.96 -34.67
C TRP A 93 26.52 -12.30 -33.94
N ARG A 94 27.71 -12.92 -33.92
CA ARG A 94 27.97 -14.20 -33.22
C ARG A 94 27.79 -14.08 -31.71
N GLN A 95 28.12 -12.92 -31.12
CA GLN A 95 27.97 -12.68 -29.68
C GLN A 95 26.54 -12.35 -29.23
N ARG A 96 25.59 -12.18 -30.15
CA ARG A 96 24.17 -11.93 -29.81
C ARG A 96 23.50 -13.14 -29.15
N GLU A 97 23.96 -14.34 -29.45
CA GLU A 97 23.37 -15.60 -28.98
C GLU A 97 23.99 -16.14 -27.68
N GLU A 98 25.13 -15.59 -27.24
CA GLU A 98 25.76 -15.98 -25.98
C GLU A 98 25.18 -15.14 -24.83
N PRO A 99 24.53 -15.74 -23.81
CA PRO A 99 24.16 -15.01 -22.61
C PRO A 99 25.43 -14.46 -21.95
N LEU A 100 25.38 -13.23 -21.44
CA LEU A 100 26.48 -12.63 -20.69
C LEU A 100 26.91 -13.61 -19.58
N PRO A 101 28.19 -14.04 -19.50
CA PRO A 101 28.65 -14.69 -18.30
C PRO A 101 28.46 -13.69 -17.16
N GLU A 102 27.59 -14.02 -16.20
CA GLU A 102 27.49 -13.23 -14.97
C GLU A 102 28.90 -13.12 -14.39
N GLU A 103 29.40 -11.89 -14.22
CA GLU A 103 30.69 -11.69 -13.56
C GLU A 103 30.60 -12.39 -12.19
N PRO A 104 31.45 -13.40 -11.92
CA PRO A 104 31.29 -14.21 -10.73
C PRO A 104 31.53 -13.34 -9.51
N ARG A 105 30.49 -13.13 -8.69
CA ARG A 105 30.51 -12.24 -7.51
C ARG A 105 31.77 -12.48 -6.68
N LEU A 106 32.38 -11.39 -6.19
CA LEU A 106 33.63 -11.42 -5.44
C LEU A 106 33.63 -12.44 -4.28
N PHE A 107 32.51 -12.55 -3.55
CA PHE A 107 32.36 -13.52 -2.47
C PHE A 107 32.33 -14.97 -2.98
N ARG A 108 31.56 -15.29 -4.02
CA ARG A 108 31.51 -16.65 -4.61
C ARG A 108 32.86 -17.09 -5.17
N LEU A 109 33.64 -16.17 -5.76
CA LEU A 109 35.00 -16.46 -6.20
C LEU A 109 35.90 -16.90 -5.04
N LEU A 110 35.79 -16.23 -3.90
CA LEU A 110 36.54 -16.55 -2.70
C LEU A 110 36.14 -17.91 -2.10
N GLU A 111 34.85 -18.20 -2.01
CA GLU A 111 34.36 -19.50 -1.52
C GLU A 111 34.74 -20.65 -2.46
N GLY A 112 34.74 -20.41 -3.77
CA GLY A 112 35.25 -21.35 -4.79
C GLY A 112 36.77 -21.58 -4.75
N ARG A 113 37.48 -21.02 -3.75
CA ARG A 113 38.96 -21.04 -3.61
C ARG A 113 39.71 -20.46 -4.82
N HIS A 114 39.05 -19.61 -5.60
CA HIS A 114 39.73 -18.86 -6.66
C HIS A 114 40.41 -17.63 -6.06
N HIS A 115 41.54 -17.23 -6.65
CA HIS A 115 42.28 -16.07 -6.18
C HIS A 115 41.49 -14.79 -6.50
N PRO A 116 41.22 -13.87 -5.54
CA PRO A 116 40.34 -12.71 -5.77
C PRO A 116 40.77 -11.78 -6.90
N LYS A 117 42.06 -11.79 -7.25
CA LYS A 117 42.59 -11.12 -8.44
C LYS A 117 41.89 -11.50 -9.75
N SER A 118 41.24 -12.67 -9.83
CA SER A 118 40.41 -13.06 -10.97
C SER A 118 39.22 -12.12 -11.18
N TRP A 119 38.72 -11.46 -10.12
CA TRP A 119 37.67 -10.43 -10.22
C TRP A 119 38.08 -9.25 -11.09
N PHE A 120 39.36 -8.91 -11.12
CA PHE A 120 39.87 -7.82 -11.94
C PHE A 120 40.30 -8.27 -13.35
N VAL A 121 40.12 -9.56 -13.70
CA VAL A 121 40.43 -10.10 -15.04
C VAL A 121 39.38 -9.58 -16.02
N GLY A 122 39.82 -8.88 -17.07
CA GLY A 122 38.93 -8.20 -18.03
C GLY A 122 38.87 -6.67 -17.83
N ASN A 123 39.50 -6.13 -16.79
CA ASN A 123 39.66 -4.69 -16.62
C ASN A 123 40.68 -4.15 -17.65
N GLU A 124 40.16 -3.74 -18.81
CA GLU A 124 40.93 -3.22 -19.94
C GLU A 124 41.44 -1.78 -19.73
N THR A 125 41.21 -1.14 -18.57
CA THR A 125 41.56 0.28 -18.35
C THR A 125 43.04 0.56 -18.60
N ALA A 126 43.93 -0.33 -18.14
CA ALA A 126 45.37 -0.21 -18.39
C ALA A 126 45.71 -0.23 -19.88
N VAL A 127 45.13 -1.16 -20.64
CA VAL A 127 45.35 -1.30 -22.08
C VAL A 127 44.75 -0.11 -22.84
N LYS A 128 43.53 0.29 -22.50
CA LYS A 128 42.83 1.43 -23.13
C LYS A 128 43.55 2.75 -22.89
N SER A 129 43.95 3.04 -21.65
CA SER A 129 44.70 4.27 -21.33
C SER A 129 46.07 4.27 -21.99
N GLY A 130 46.79 3.13 -21.98
CA GLY A 130 48.07 2.99 -22.66
C GLY A 130 47.97 3.23 -24.17
N LEU A 131 47.02 2.57 -24.84
CA LEU A 131 46.80 2.71 -26.28
C LEU A 131 46.32 4.11 -26.65
N LEU A 132 45.39 4.69 -25.90
CA LEU A 132 44.87 6.04 -26.14
C LEU A 132 45.98 7.07 -26.10
N VAL A 133 46.74 7.12 -25.01
CA VAL A 133 47.86 8.06 -24.87
C VAL A 133 48.92 7.77 -25.93
N GLY A 134 49.23 6.50 -26.18
CA GLY A 134 50.20 6.08 -27.19
C GLY A 134 49.85 6.56 -28.60
N VAL A 135 48.59 6.40 -29.02
CA VAL A 135 48.11 6.86 -30.33
C VAL A 135 48.06 8.38 -30.38
N THR A 136 47.54 9.07 -29.35
CA THR A 136 47.44 10.53 -29.33
C THR A 136 48.82 11.19 -29.43
N PHE A 137 49.77 10.78 -28.57
CA PHE A 137 51.14 11.31 -28.64
C PHE A 137 51.87 10.82 -29.89
N GLY A 138 51.62 9.60 -30.36
CA GLY A 138 52.18 9.08 -31.60
C GLY A 138 51.79 9.91 -32.82
N ILE A 139 50.52 10.33 -32.93
CA ILE A 139 50.04 11.23 -34.00
C ILE A 139 50.70 12.61 -33.90
N ILE A 140 50.83 13.16 -32.68
CA ILE A 140 51.49 14.46 -32.46
C ILE A 140 52.96 14.38 -32.91
N VAL A 141 53.70 13.36 -32.46
CA VAL A 141 55.09 13.13 -32.86
C VAL A 141 55.19 12.96 -34.37
N PHE A 142 54.31 12.16 -34.97
CA PHE A 142 54.28 11.94 -36.40
C PHE A 142 54.09 13.26 -37.15
N ALA A 143 53.06 14.04 -36.82
CA ALA A 143 52.75 15.30 -37.49
C ALA A 143 53.88 16.33 -37.36
N THR A 144 54.51 16.42 -36.20
CA THR A 144 55.58 17.38 -35.95
C THR A 144 56.89 16.98 -36.61
N VAL A 145 57.36 15.74 -36.42
CA VAL A 145 58.60 15.25 -37.06
C VAL A 145 58.45 15.25 -38.58
N PHE A 146 57.25 14.92 -39.08
CA PHE A 146 56.92 15.06 -40.49
C PHE A 146 57.06 16.51 -40.94
N GLY A 147 56.33 17.44 -40.32
CA GLY A 147 56.33 18.83 -40.78
C GLY A 147 57.71 19.49 -40.64
N GLU A 148 58.47 19.23 -39.57
CA GLU A 148 59.83 19.76 -39.42
C GLU A 148 60.76 19.25 -40.51
N PHE A 149 60.70 17.96 -40.82
CA PHE A 149 61.48 17.39 -41.91
C PHE A 149 61.18 18.09 -43.23
N TYR A 150 59.90 18.33 -43.56
CA TYR A 150 59.54 19.05 -44.77
C TYR A 150 59.98 20.52 -44.74
N VAL A 151 59.78 21.23 -43.62
CA VAL A 151 60.18 22.64 -43.50
C VAL A 151 61.70 22.80 -43.62
N GLY A 152 62.48 21.98 -42.92
CA GLY A 152 63.94 21.97 -43.03
C GLY A 152 64.41 21.59 -44.44
N PHE A 153 63.81 20.55 -45.02
CA PHE A 153 64.10 20.14 -46.40
C PHE A 153 63.85 21.26 -47.42
N THR A 154 62.77 22.02 -47.27
CA THR A 154 62.49 23.17 -48.17
C THR A 154 63.49 24.32 -48.03
N GLN A 155 64.17 24.44 -46.88
CA GLN A 155 65.21 25.45 -46.66
C GLN A 155 66.55 25.00 -47.25
N ASP A 156 66.89 23.71 -47.13
CA ASP A 156 68.19 23.16 -47.52
C ASP A 156 68.36 22.96 -49.04
N TRP A 157 67.26 22.79 -49.81
CA TRP A 157 67.31 22.63 -51.28
C TRP A 157 66.32 23.55 -52.03
N PRO A 158 66.63 24.85 -52.19
CA PRO A 158 65.71 25.82 -52.81
C PRO A 158 65.43 25.57 -54.30
N GLU A 159 66.38 25.00 -55.06
CA GLU A 159 66.21 24.68 -56.48
C GLU A 159 65.19 23.56 -56.71
N LEU A 160 65.28 22.49 -55.90
CA LEU A 160 64.34 21.39 -55.93
C LEU A 160 62.94 21.86 -55.49
N MET A 161 62.89 22.78 -54.52
CA MET A 161 61.65 23.41 -54.08
C MET A 161 61.01 24.25 -55.19
N ALA A 162 61.79 25.01 -55.96
CA ALA A 162 61.28 25.79 -57.10
C ALA A 162 60.66 24.88 -58.18
N ILE A 163 61.35 23.78 -58.51
CA ILE A 163 60.84 22.75 -59.46
C ILE A 163 59.52 22.16 -58.97
N MET A 164 59.47 21.81 -57.68
CA MET A 164 58.28 21.27 -57.04
C MET A 164 57.10 22.26 -57.03
N GLN A 165 57.34 23.53 -56.69
CA GLN A 165 56.32 24.60 -56.68
C GLN A 165 55.77 24.90 -58.07
N GLU A 166 56.65 25.01 -59.08
CA GLU A 166 56.27 25.30 -60.47
C GLU A 166 55.34 24.22 -61.04
N HIS A 167 55.62 22.95 -60.74
CA HIS A 167 54.88 21.81 -61.26
C HIS A 167 53.83 21.25 -60.29
N GLN A 168 53.54 21.97 -59.19
CA GLN A 168 52.60 21.56 -58.14
C GLN A 168 52.82 20.12 -57.63
N ALA A 169 54.07 19.69 -57.51
CA ALA A 169 54.43 18.33 -57.12
C ALA A 169 54.96 18.29 -55.68
N GLY A 170 54.24 17.59 -54.78
CA GLY A 170 54.61 17.45 -53.37
C GLY A 170 53.58 18.02 -52.40
N MET A 171 53.79 17.82 -51.09
CA MET A 171 53.02 18.49 -50.05
C MET A 171 53.78 19.72 -49.56
N PHE A 172 53.15 20.90 -49.70
CA PHE A 172 53.71 22.17 -49.26
C PHE A 172 53.05 22.59 -47.94
N VAL A 173 53.85 22.71 -46.88
CA VAL A 173 53.39 23.37 -45.65
C VAL A 173 53.57 24.87 -45.87
N THR A 174 52.50 25.58 -46.21
CA THR A 174 52.53 27.03 -46.46
C THR A 174 51.76 27.81 -45.38
N GLY A 175 52.17 29.05 -45.15
CA GLY A 175 51.47 29.97 -44.24
C GLY A 175 51.75 29.73 -42.75
N PRO A 176 50.81 30.04 -41.84
CA PRO A 176 51.06 30.13 -40.38
C PRO A 176 51.49 28.80 -39.72
N LEU A 177 51.21 27.67 -40.36
CA LEU A 177 51.64 26.34 -39.90
C LEU A 177 53.17 26.16 -39.97
N GLN A 178 53.84 26.78 -40.95
CA GLN A 178 55.30 26.72 -41.09
C GLN A 178 56.00 27.48 -39.95
N GLU A 179 55.44 28.62 -39.52
CA GLU A 179 55.95 29.41 -38.40
C GLU A 179 55.62 28.80 -37.03
N ALA A 180 54.47 28.12 -36.93
CA ALA A 180 54.01 27.52 -35.67
C ALA A 180 54.77 26.23 -35.31
N LEU A 181 55.24 25.44 -36.29
CA LEU A 181 55.79 24.12 -36.05
C LEU A 181 57.02 24.12 -35.10
N PRO A 182 58.05 24.97 -35.31
CA PRO A 182 59.21 25.04 -34.41
C PRO A 182 58.84 25.51 -32.99
N LEU A 183 57.80 26.34 -32.86
CA LEU A 183 57.30 26.83 -31.56
C LEU A 183 56.62 25.73 -30.73
N LEU A 184 56.16 24.66 -31.37
CA LEU A 184 55.52 23.52 -30.70
C LEU A 184 56.55 22.52 -30.12
N TRP A 185 57.80 22.53 -30.58
CA TRP A 185 58.82 21.56 -30.18
C TRP A 185 59.06 21.50 -28.66
N PRO A 186 59.19 22.62 -27.92
CA PRO A 186 59.36 22.57 -26.46
C PRO A 186 58.19 21.90 -25.74
N PHE A 187 56.96 22.11 -26.23
CA PHE A 187 55.75 21.52 -25.64
C PHE A 187 55.63 20.03 -25.94
N ILE A 188 56.03 19.60 -27.14
CA ILE A 188 56.03 18.20 -27.53
C ILE A 188 57.13 17.45 -26.80
N PHE A 189 58.32 18.04 -26.67
CA PHE A 189 59.41 17.48 -25.88
C PHE A 189 59.00 17.32 -24.42
N LEU A 190 58.37 18.33 -23.82
CA LEU A 190 57.80 18.24 -22.48
C LEU A 190 56.74 17.13 -22.39
N GLY A 191 55.84 17.06 -23.38
CA GLY A 191 54.83 16.02 -23.50
C GLY A 191 55.42 14.61 -23.56
N LEU A 192 56.50 14.43 -24.32
CA LEU A 192 57.23 13.17 -24.44
C LEU A 192 58.00 12.80 -23.18
N LEU A 193 58.36 13.77 -22.33
CA LEU A 193 58.92 13.50 -21.00
C LEU A 193 57.86 13.01 -20.01
N ILE A 194 56.61 13.51 -20.10
CA ILE A 194 55.58 13.31 -19.07
C ILE A 194 54.44 12.34 -19.44
N TYR A 195 54.34 11.84 -20.66
CA TYR A 195 53.20 11.00 -21.08
C TYR A 195 53.01 9.76 -20.20
N GLY A 196 54.08 9.15 -19.68
CA GLY A 196 53.99 8.04 -18.73
C GLY A 196 53.22 8.43 -17.45
N GLY A 197 53.36 9.67 -16.98
CA GLY A 197 52.55 10.22 -15.90
C GLY A 197 51.08 10.36 -16.28
N VAL A 198 50.77 10.78 -17.50
CA VAL A 198 49.40 10.86 -18.04
C VAL A 198 48.75 9.48 -18.12
N VAL A 199 49.47 8.47 -18.64
CA VAL A 199 49.00 7.08 -18.66
C VAL A 199 48.67 6.60 -17.25
N VAL A 200 49.59 6.80 -16.31
CA VAL A 200 49.37 6.41 -14.92
C VAL A 200 48.16 7.15 -14.37
N ALA A 201 48.00 8.45 -14.58
CA ALA A 201 46.87 9.27 -14.10
C ALA A 201 45.50 8.78 -14.61
N LEU A 202 45.40 8.36 -15.87
CA LEU A 202 44.15 7.92 -16.48
C LEU A 202 43.63 6.57 -15.96
N ILE A 203 44.49 5.71 -15.42
CA ILE A 203 44.12 4.38 -14.94
C ILE A 203 43.38 4.48 -13.60
N ARG A 204 42.05 4.42 -13.62
CA ARG A 204 41.21 4.62 -12.41
C ARG A 204 41.29 3.47 -11.40
N ASN A 205 41.20 2.22 -11.85
CA ASN A 205 41.07 1.05 -10.96
C ASN A 205 41.98 -0.12 -11.36
N PRO A 206 43.31 -0.05 -11.17
CA PRO A 206 44.22 -1.09 -11.60
C PRO A 206 44.18 -2.34 -10.69
N PRO A 207 44.34 -3.56 -11.22
CA PRO A 207 44.36 -4.81 -10.43
C PRO A 207 45.58 -4.96 -9.51
N ASP A 208 46.69 -4.32 -9.85
CA ASP A 208 47.95 -4.34 -9.12
C ASP A 208 48.53 -2.93 -9.07
N LEU A 209 49.28 -2.64 -8.00
CA LEU A 209 49.92 -1.33 -7.78
C LEU A 209 50.93 -0.96 -8.87
N PHE A 210 51.71 -1.92 -9.39
CA PHE A 210 52.81 -1.65 -10.32
C PHE A 210 52.63 -2.31 -11.70
N LYS A 211 52.36 -3.62 -11.74
CA LYS A 211 52.41 -4.43 -12.98
C LYS A 211 51.47 -3.92 -14.08
N ALA A 212 50.22 -3.59 -13.73
CA ALA A 212 49.25 -3.09 -14.71
C ALA A 212 49.65 -1.73 -15.29
N ARG A 213 50.19 -0.85 -14.45
CA ARG A 213 50.62 0.49 -14.84
C ARG A 213 51.87 0.46 -15.71
N PHE A 214 52.85 -0.37 -15.34
CA PHE A 214 54.06 -0.61 -16.14
C PHE A 214 53.72 -1.11 -17.55
N ARG A 215 52.81 -2.10 -17.66
CA ARG A 215 52.34 -2.60 -18.96
C ARG A 215 51.64 -1.51 -19.79
N ALA A 216 50.83 -0.66 -19.17
CA ALA A 216 50.16 0.44 -19.86
C ALA A 216 51.13 1.50 -20.39
N VAL A 217 52.13 1.88 -19.59
CA VAL A 217 53.16 2.84 -20.00
C VAL A 217 54.00 2.25 -21.13
N LEU A 218 54.47 1.00 -21.00
CA LEU A 218 55.19 0.33 -22.08
C LEU A 218 54.37 0.26 -23.37
N LEU A 219 53.07 -0.06 -23.29
CA LEU A 219 52.19 -0.08 -24.44
C LEU A 219 52.13 1.30 -25.11
N ALA A 220 51.95 2.37 -24.32
CA ALA A 220 51.94 3.73 -24.84
C ALA A 220 53.27 4.09 -25.52
N THR A 221 54.40 3.78 -24.88
CA THR A 221 55.73 4.04 -25.42
C THR A 221 55.96 3.28 -26.72
N SER A 222 55.66 1.98 -26.74
CA SER A 222 55.79 1.16 -27.95
C SER A 222 54.94 1.71 -29.10
N THR A 223 53.71 2.19 -28.82
CA THR A 223 52.89 2.84 -29.85
C THR A 223 53.53 4.13 -30.36
N ILE A 224 53.98 5.04 -29.49
CA ILE A 224 54.64 6.30 -29.91
C ILE A 224 55.89 6.03 -30.75
N PHE A 225 56.72 5.10 -30.30
CA PHE A 225 57.97 4.73 -31.00
C PHE A 225 57.70 4.04 -32.33
N LEU A 226 56.56 3.37 -32.49
CA LEU A 226 56.14 2.81 -33.77
C LEU A 226 55.77 3.90 -34.79
N PHE A 227 55.09 4.98 -34.34
CA PHE A 227 54.87 6.17 -35.16
C PHE A 227 56.20 6.86 -35.51
N LEU A 228 57.12 6.98 -34.55
CA LEU A 228 58.46 7.53 -34.78
C LEU A 228 59.26 6.69 -35.79
N PHE A 229 59.23 5.37 -35.66
CA PHE A 229 59.86 4.44 -36.61
C PHE A 229 59.34 4.66 -38.04
N SER A 230 58.02 4.74 -38.20
CA SER A 230 57.43 4.93 -39.52
C SER A 230 57.84 6.26 -40.16
N ILE A 231 57.80 7.37 -39.42
CA ILE A 231 58.18 8.68 -39.98
C ILE A 231 59.67 8.74 -40.31
N LEU A 232 60.54 8.21 -39.44
CA LEU A 232 61.97 8.15 -39.69
C LEU A 232 62.29 7.28 -40.90
N LEU A 233 61.62 6.14 -41.05
CA LEU A 233 61.80 5.25 -42.19
C LEU A 233 61.34 5.91 -43.50
N ARG A 234 60.19 6.59 -43.49
CA ARG A 234 59.68 7.35 -44.65
C ARG A 234 60.65 8.46 -45.07
N ASN A 235 61.13 9.26 -44.12
CA ASN A 235 62.09 10.33 -44.39
C ASN A 235 63.43 9.78 -44.87
N LEU A 236 63.88 8.65 -44.32
CA LEU A 236 65.09 7.98 -44.77
C LEU A 236 64.99 7.50 -46.22
N TYR A 237 63.88 6.89 -46.64
CA TYR A 237 63.70 6.50 -48.04
C TYR A 237 63.60 7.71 -48.99
N PHE A 238 63.00 8.81 -48.54
CA PHE A 238 62.97 10.06 -49.30
C PHE A 238 64.38 10.60 -49.53
N LEU A 239 65.18 10.69 -48.45
CA LEU A 239 66.57 11.15 -48.52
C LEU A 239 67.45 10.20 -49.35
N LEU A 240 67.30 8.87 -49.17
CA LEU A 240 68.04 7.88 -49.94
C LEU A 240 67.75 7.98 -51.45
N GLY A 241 66.51 8.28 -51.84
CA GLY A 241 66.17 8.47 -53.26
C GLY A 241 66.67 9.78 -53.85
N LEU A 242 66.85 10.82 -53.04
CA LEU A 242 67.43 12.10 -53.45
C LEU A 242 68.95 12.19 -53.22
N ALA A 243 69.56 11.19 -52.59
CA ALA A 243 70.99 11.19 -52.29
C ALA A 243 71.89 11.43 -53.53
N PRO A 244 71.61 10.87 -54.73
CA PRO A 244 72.38 11.19 -55.93
C PRO A 244 72.27 12.67 -56.34
N PHE A 245 71.09 13.27 -56.19
CA PHE A 245 70.84 14.69 -56.49
C PHE A 245 71.54 15.60 -55.48
N GLY A 246 71.44 15.28 -54.19
CA GLY A 246 72.11 16.02 -53.11
C GLY A 246 73.63 15.98 -53.22
N LEU A 247 74.21 14.83 -53.57
CA LEU A 247 75.65 14.69 -53.83
C LEU A 247 76.08 15.57 -55.02
N PHE A 248 75.28 15.60 -56.08
CA PHE A 248 75.57 16.42 -57.26
C PHE A 248 75.51 17.92 -56.97
N HIS A 249 74.48 18.37 -56.26
CA HIS A 249 74.36 19.76 -55.79
C HIS A 249 75.53 20.15 -54.87
N TRP A 250 75.91 19.25 -53.96
CA TRP A 250 77.08 19.46 -53.09
C TRP A 250 78.40 19.57 -53.87
N MET A 251 78.59 18.74 -54.91
CA MET A 251 79.77 18.79 -55.79
C MET A 251 79.80 20.08 -56.63
N GLN A 252 78.65 20.54 -57.13
CA GLN A 252 78.57 21.82 -57.86
C GLN A 252 78.85 23.02 -56.96
N ALA A 253 78.40 22.98 -55.71
CA ALA A 253 78.67 24.03 -54.73
C ALA A 253 80.13 24.02 -54.24
N ASN A 254 80.84 22.89 -54.34
CA ASN A 254 82.23 22.72 -53.88
C ASN A 254 83.13 22.12 -54.97
N PRO A 255 83.35 22.82 -56.10
CA PRO A 255 84.08 22.27 -57.26
C PRO A 255 85.55 21.98 -56.96
N GLU A 256 86.17 22.70 -56.02
CA GLU A 256 87.57 22.53 -55.62
C GLU A 256 87.83 21.21 -54.87
N MET A 257 86.85 20.75 -54.06
CA MET A 257 86.95 19.47 -53.35
C MET A 257 86.87 18.25 -54.28
N ALA A 258 86.17 18.37 -55.42
CA ALA A 258 86.06 17.28 -56.39
C ALA A 258 87.41 16.93 -57.04
N THR A 259 88.33 17.89 -57.11
CA THR A 259 89.69 17.72 -57.66
C THR A 259 90.75 17.30 -56.63
N GLU A 260 90.49 17.51 -55.33
CA GLU A 260 91.43 17.18 -54.24
C GLU A 260 91.20 15.80 -53.60
N LEU A 261 90.09 15.13 -53.91
CA LEU A 261 89.78 13.80 -53.40
C LEU A 261 90.74 12.75 -53.98
N PRO A 262 91.31 11.85 -53.14
CA PRO A 262 92.07 10.70 -53.64
C PRO A 262 91.25 9.89 -54.63
N GLU A 263 91.86 9.38 -55.71
CA GLU A 263 91.17 8.53 -56.69
C GLU A 263 90.45 7.34 -56.03
N GLU A 264 91.01 6.81 -54.93
CA GLU A 264 90.36 5.77 -54.12
C GLU A 264 89.10 6.26 -53.42
N ALA A 265 89.08 7.48 -52.86
CA ALA A 265 87.90 8.06 -52.23
C ALA A 265 86.83 8.41 -53.25
N LEU A 266 87.23 8.90 -54.43
CA LEU A 266 86.35 9.14 -55.57
C LEU A 266 85.77 7.83 -56.10
N ALA A 267 86.59 6.77 -56.21
CA ALA A 267 86.17 5.43 -56.60
C ALA A 267 85.26 4.80 -55.53
N LEU A 268 85.49 5.06 -54.25
CA LEU A 268 84.66 4.56 -53.15
C LEU A 268 83.33 5.31 -53.09
N MET A 269 83.30 6.63 -53.33
CA MET A 269 82.07 7.39 -53.56
C MET A 269 81.34 6.92 -54.82
N GLN A 270 82.05 6.64 -55.91
CA GLN A 270 81.49 6.01 -57.11
C GLN A 270 80.91 4.61 -56.81
N THR A 271 81.57 3.84 -55.95
CA THR A 271 81.14 2.48 -55.60
C THR A 271 79.92 2.51 -54.67
N ILE A 272 79.88 3.44 -53.72
CA ILE A 272 78.77 3.61 -52.76
C ILE A 272 77.54 4.25 -53.40
N PHE A 273 77.72 5.28 -54.24
CA PHE A 273 76.62 6.09 -54.79
C PHE A 273 76.24 5.73 -56.24
N PHE A 274 77.17 5.25 -57.08
CA PHE A 274 76.96 5.09 -58.53
C PHE A 274 76.96 3.64 -59.01
N LEU A 275 77.61 2.72 -58.30
CA LEU A 275 77.55 1.26 -58.54
C LEU A 275 76.57 0.57 -57.61
N GLN A 276 75.44 1.22 -57.35
CA GLN A 276 74.32 0.55 -56.73
C GLN A 276 73.75 -0.47 -57.71
N LYS A 277 74.29 -1.71 -57.69
CA LYS A 277 73.60 -2.86 -58.25
C LYS A 277 72.18 -2.81 -57.67
N PRO A 278 71.12 -2.82 -58.49
CA PRO A 278 69.75 -2.70 -57.99
C PRO A 278 69.45 -3.74 -56.89
N GLN A 279 70.15 -4.88 -56.90
CA GLN A 279 70.09 -5.94 -55.89
C GLN A 279 70.61 -5.53 -54.50
N ALA A 280 71.71 -4.77 -54.38
CA ALA A 280 72.30 -4.38 -53.10
C ALA A 280 71.45 -3.31 -52.40
N LEU A 281 70.95 -2.35 -53.17
CA LEU A 281 69.94 -1.38 -52.72
C LEU A 281 68.63 -2.03 -52.32
N LEU A 282 68.12 -2.96 -53.13
CA LEU A 282 66.91 -3.69 -52.80
C LEU A 282 67.09 -4.47 -51.49
N SER A 283 68.26 -5.08 -51.28
CA SER A 283 68.59 -5.74 -50.01
C SER A 283 68.69 -4.77 -48.84
N GLY A 284 69.31 -3.60 -49.01
CA GLY A 284 69.36 -2.55 -47.99
C GLY A 284 67.98 -1.99 -47.67
N ALA A 285 67.16 -1.71 -48.68
CA ALA A 285 65.79 -1.26 -48.54
C ALA A 285 64.89 -2.31 -47.87
N LEU A 286 65.19 -3.61 -48.01
CA LEU A 286 64.44 -4.68 -47.33
C LEU A 286 64.92 -4.94 -45.89
N ILE A 287 66.21 -4.74 -45.58
CA ILE A 287 66.82 -5.06 -44.27
C ILE A 287 66.78 -3.86 -43.29
N LEU A 288 67.02 -2.64 -43.79
CA LEU A 288 67.12 -1.42 -42.98
C LEU A 288 65.85 -1.13 -42.13
N PRO A 289 64.61 -1.37 -42.61
CA PRO A 289 63.42 -1.27 -41.77
C PRO A 289 63.49 -2.15 -40.52
N TRP A 290 64.01 -3.37 -40.63
CA TRP A 290 64.06 -4.30 -39.51
C TRP A 290 65.10 -3.89 -38.47
N ILE A 291 66.26 -3.37 -38.93
CA ILE A 291 67.29 -2.84 -38.03
C ILE A 291 66.78 -1.60 -37.30
N MET A 292 66.17 -0.66 -38.03
CA MET A 292 65.56 0.54 -37.42
C MET A 292 64.43 0.17 -36.46
N LEU A 293 63.56 -0.78 -36.83
CA LEU A 293 62.48 -1.24 -35.96
C LEU A 293 63.03 -1.84 -34.67
N LEU A 294 64.08 -2.66 -34.76
CA LEU A 294 64.76 -3.25 -33.61
C LEU A 294 65.36 -2.16 -32.70
N LEU A 295 66.10 -1.21 -33.27
CA LEU A 295 66.76 -0.13 -32.53
C LEU A 295 65.73 0.79 -31.85
N VAL A 296 64.71 1.22 -32.58
CA VAL A 296 63.62 2.05 -32.06
C VAL A 296 62.83 1.29 -30.99
N SER A 297 62.62 -0.02 -31.14
CA SER A 297 61.96 -0.84 -30.12
C SER A 297 62.80 -0.96 -28.84
N ILE A 298 64.12 -1.16 -28.94
CA ILE A 298 65.01 -1.21 -27.77
C ILE A 298 65.02 0.13 -27.04
N LEU A 299 65.15 1.24 -27.79
CA LEU A 299 65.14 2.58 -27.22
C LEU A 299 63.79 2.89 -26.56
N GLY A 300 62.68 2.48 -27.18
CA GLY A 300 61.34 2.62 -26.64
C GLY A 300 61.13 1.81 -25.36
N LEU A 301 61.59 0.56 -25.30
CA LEU A 301 61.52 -0.26 -24.08
C LEU A 301 62.33 0.35 -22.94
N PHE A 302 63.53 0.85 -23.22
CA PHE A 302 64.35 1.56 -22.24
C PHE A 302 63.65 2.83 -21.73
N TRP A 303 63.16 3.67 -22.64
CA TRP A 303 62.48 4.91 -22.31
C TRP A 303 61.18 4.70 -21.52
N GLY A 304 60.35 3.75 -21.93
CA GLY A 304 59.09 3.42 -21.25
C GLY A 304 59.31 2.80 -19.87
N SER A 305 60.38 2.01 -19.71
CA SER A 305 60.78 1.48 -18.41
C SER A 305 61.22 2.61 -17.47
N LEU A 306 62.08 3.52 -17.95
CA LEU A 306 62.54 4.69 -17.18
C LEU A 306 61.36 5.55 -16.71
N GLN A 307 60.43 5.87 -17.62
CA GLN A 307 59.22 6.62 -17.26
C GLN A 307 58.35 5.89 -16.24
N SER A 308 58.22 4.56 -16.35
CA SER A 308 57.46 3.78 -15.38
C SER A 308 58.06 3.87 -13.98
N PHE A 309 59.39 3.79 -13.84
CA PHE A 309 60.06 3.91 -12.54
C PHE A 309 59.92 5.30 -11.92
N ILE A 310 59.87 6.35 -12.73
CA ILE A 310 59.71 7.73 -12.25
C ILE A 310 58.24 8.02 -11.92
N TYR A 311 57.32 7.80 -12.85
CA TYR A 311 55.95 8.31 -12.71
C TYR A 311 55.01 7.41 -11.90
N ILE A 312 55.21 6.09 -11.87
CA ILE A 312 54.37 5.21 -11.05
C ILE A 312 54.42 5.62 -9.57
N PRO A 313 55.58 5.75 -8.90
CA PRO A 313 55.61 6.18 -7.50
C PRO A 313 55.18 7.64 -7.34
N THR A 314 55.65 8.55 -8.20
CA THR A 314 55.40 9.99 -8.06
C THR A 314 53.92 10.34 -8.19
N VAL A 315 53.22 9.83 -9.20
CA VAL A 315 51.78 10.09 -9.39
C VAL A 315 50.94 9.44 -8.28
N SER A 316 51.38 8.29 -7.75
CA SER A 316 50.68 7.61 -6.65
C SER A 316 50.74 8.38 -5.32
N MET A 317 51.70 9.28 -5.14
CA MET A 317 51.76 10.15 -3.96
C MET A 317 50.66 11.23 -3.98
N PHE A 318 50.31 11.74 -5.15
CA PHE A 318 49.35 12.84 -5.31
C PHE A 318 47.91 12.38 -5.55
N ILE A 319 47.71 11.23 -6.21
CA ILE A 319 46.38 10.71 -6.53
C ILE A 319 46.17 9.40 -5.75
N ARG A 320 45.49 9.46 -4.60
CA ARG A 320 45.14 8.28 -3.81
C ARG A 320 43.95 7.54 -4.43
N ARG A 321 44.20 6.34 -4.94
CA ARG A 321 43.18 5.49 -5.60
C ARG A 321 42.65 4.42 -4.65
N PRO A 322 41.59 3.68 -5.04
CA PRO A 322 41.02 2.63 -4.19
C PRO A 322 42.05 1.56 -3.77
N VAL A 323 42.97 1.17 -4.65
CA VAL A 323 44.06 0.23 -4.36
C VAL A 323 45.00 0.75 -3.26
N ASP A 324 45.31 2.04 -3.30
CA ASP A 324 46.24 2.69 -2.36
C ASP A 324 45.55 2.88 -0.99
N LYS A 325 44.27 3.26 -0.99
CA LYS A 325 43.43 3.31 0.22
C LYS A 325 43.26 1.94 0.86
N ALA A 326 43.04 0.89 0.07
CA ALA A 326 42.95 -0.49 0.56
C ALA A 326 44.28 -0.97 1.18
N ALA A 327 45.42 -0.59 0.58
CA ALA A 327 46.74 -0.89 1.14
C ALA A 327 46.97 -0.21 2.49
N LEU A 328 46.62 1.07 2.62
CA LEU A 328 46.71 1.82 3.87
C LEU A 328 45.79 1.24 4.95
N LEU A 329 44.55 0.93 4.59
CA LEU A 329 43.58 0.30 5.47
C LEU A 329 44.09 -1.05 5.96
N TYR A 330 44.57 -1.91 5.07
CA TYR A 330 45.16 -3.21 5.42
C TYR A 330 46.29 -3.06 6.45
N HIS A 331 47.20 -2.11 6.25
CA HIS A 331 48.29 -1.86 7.21
C HIS A 331 47.77 -1.37 8.58
N ARG A 332 46.67 -0.60 8.61
CA ARG A 332 46.03 -0.18 9.86
C ARG A 332 45.32 -1.35 10.54
N LEU A 333 44.59 -2.19 9.80
CA LEU A 333 43.93 -3.38 10.32
C LEU A 333 44.90 -4.39 10.94
N VAL A 334 46.10 -4.53 10.37
CA VAL A 334 47.17 -5.37 10.96
C VAL A 334 47.70 -4.79 12.28
N ARG A 335 47.67 -3.46 12.47
CA ARG A 335 48.12 -2.81 13.70
C ARG A 335 47.03 -2.76 14.78
N GLU A 336 45.77 -2.66 14.37
CA GLU A 336 44.61 -2.46 15.23
C GLU A 336 43.53 -3.53 14.95
N PRO A 337 43.77 -4.81 15.30
CA PRO A 337 42.87 -5.91 14.95
C PRO A 337 41.48 -5.79 15.60
N GLN A 338 41.37 -5.12 16.76
CA GLN A 338 40.09 -4.90 17.44
C GLN A 338 39.19 -3.89 16.71
N GLN A 339 39.72 -3.06 15.81
CA GLN A 339 38.98 -2.01 15.11
C GLN A 339 38.53 -2.39 13.69
N VAL A 340 38.56 -3.67 13.34
CA VAL A 340 38.24 -4.14 11.97
C VAL A 340 36.88 -3.62 11.49
N LEU A 341 35.82 -3.77 12.29
CA LEU A 341 34.47 -3.33 11.91
C LEU A 341 34.38 -1.79 11.85
N PRO A 342 34.74 -1.00 12.89
CA PRO A 342 34.72 0.47 12.80
C PRO A 342 35.49 1.04 11.60
N LEU A 343 36.67 0.48 11.29
CA LEU A 343 37.50 0.96 10.18
C LEU A 343 36.89 0.63 8.80
N ILE A 344 36.22 -0.52 8.68
CA ILE A 344 35.49 -0.89 7.46
C ILE A 344 34.22 -0.03 7.31
N TYR A 345 33.43 0.17 8.36
CA TYR A 345 32.24 1.05 8.30
C TYR A 345 32.61 2.51 8.02
N GLY A 346 33.78 2.96 8.51
CA GLY A 346 34.33 4.27 8.19
C GLY A 346 34.58 4.48 6.68
N LEU A 347 34.77 3.42 5.89
CA LEU A 347 34.93 3.53 4.44
C LEU A 347 33.69 4.09 3.75
N PHE A 348 32.48 3.78 4.24
CA PHE A 348 31.25 4.11 3.53
C PHE A 348 30.96 5.62 3.48
N HIS A 349 31.68 6.43 4.26
CA HIS A 349 31.68 7.89 4.16
C HIS A 349 32.38 8.41 2.89
N PHE A 350 33.10 7.55 2.15
CA PHE A 350 33.81 7.91 0.93
C PHE A 350 33.14 7.28 -0.30
N PRO A 351 33.11 7.98 -1.46
CA PRO A 351 32.43 7.50 -2.66
C PRO A 351 33.03 6.24 -3.30
N ASP A 352 34.26 5.85 -2.92
CA ASP A 352 34.99 4.72 -3.49
C ASP A 352 35.07 3.50 -2.57
N ALA A 353 34.23 3.41 -1.53
CA ALA A 353 34.25 2.34 -0.53
C ALA A 353 34.20 0.93 -1.14
N TYR A 354 33.30 0.71 -2.12
CA TYR A 354 33.14 -0.60 -2.75
C TYR A 354 34.39 -1.03 -3.53
N ASP A 355 35.01 -0.11 -4.28
CA ASP A 355 36.27 -0.38 -4.97
C ASP A 355 37.39 -0.70 -3.97
N VAL A 356 37.43 0.01 -2.83
CA VAL A 356 38.39 -0.24 -1.74
C VAL A 356 38.19 -1.63 -1.13
N LEU A 357 36.94 -2.06 -0.91
CA LEU A 357 36.64 -3.40 -0.38
C LEU A 357 37.10 -4.53 -1.31
N ALA A 358 36.93 -4.37 -2.63
CA ALA A 358 37.40 -5.37 -3.60
C ALA A 358 38.92 -5.54 -3.56
N HIS A 359 39.67 -4.44 -3.42
CA HIS A 359 41.13 -4.48 -3.27
C HIS A 359 41.58 -4.98 -1.90
N LEU A 360 40.85 -4.65 -0.83
CA LEU A 360 41.10 -5.14 0.51
C LEU A 360 40.97 -6.67 0.56
N ALA A 361 39.90 -7.22 -0.03
CA ALA A 361 39.68 -8.67 -0.13
C ALA A 361 40.85 -9.38 -0.83
N SER A 362 41.32 -8.83 -1.95
CA SER A 362 42.46 -9.37 -2.70
C SER A 362 43.78 -9.32 -1.93
N ARG A 363 44.02 -8.25 -1.17
CA ARG A 363 45.27 -8.06 -0.41
C ARG A 363 45.30 -8.89 0.87
N ALA A 364 44.17 -8.99 1.59
CA ALA A 364 44.06 -9.73 2.83
C ALA A 364 43.96 -11.26 2.62
N TYR A 365 43.64 -11.72 1.41
CA TYR A 365 43.34 -13.13 1.09
C TYR A 365 44.30 -14.18 1.68
N ARG A 366 45.62 -13.90 1.68
CA ARG A 366 46.63 -14.85 2.18
C ARG A 366 47.00 -14.66 3.65
N SER A 367 46.91 -13.44 4.16
CA SER A 367 47.44 -13.05 5.47
C SER A 367 46.37 -12.92 6.55
N GLN A 368 45.16 -12.51 6.18
CA GLN A 368 44.00 -12.38 7.05
C GLN A 368 42.74 -12.86 6.28
N PRO A 369 42.52 -14.18 6.19
CA PRO A 369 41.45 -14.75 5.37
C PRO A 369 40.05 -14.30 5.80
N ASP A 370 39.80 -14.09 7.09
CA ASP A 370 38.50 -13.65 7.61
C ASP A 370 38.19 -12.20 7.25
N VAL A 371 39.19 -11.32 7.28
CA VAL A 371 39.06 -9.93 6.80
C VAL A 371 38.81 -9.91 5.29
N ALA A 372 39.45 -10.80 4.53
CA ALA A 372 39.20 -10.94 3.10
C ALA A 372 37.78 -11.44 2.81
N ARG A 373 37.31 -12.43 3.58
CA ARG A 373 35.95 -12.97 3.50
C ARG A 373 34.91 -11.91 3.84
N LEU A 374 35.13 -11.15 4.91
CA LEU A 374 34.26 -10.04 5.32
C LEU A 374 34.18 -8.92 4.28
N ALA A 375 35.33 -8.45 3.76
CA ALA A 375 35.36 -7.39 2.76
C ALA A 375 34.64 -7.80 1.46
N ALA A 376 34.81 -9.05 1.03
CA ALA A 376 34.11 -9.60 -0.12
C ALA A 376 32.61 -9.81 0.12
N ALA A 377 32.25 -10.17 1.36
CA ALA A 377 30.87 -10.30 1.77
C ALA A 377 30.17 -8.94 1.71
N TYR A 378 30.70 -7.89 2.35
CA TYR A 378 30.11 -6.55 2.28
C TYR A 378 30.02 -5.99 0.86
N HIS A 379 31.03 -6.22 0.02
CA HIS A 379 30.96 -5.85 -1.40
C HIS A 379 29.85 -6.60 -2.15
N THR A 380 29.62 -7.88 -1.84
CA THR A 380 28.59 -8.70 -2.50
C THR A 380 27.19 -8.36 -2.00
N LEU A 381 27.05 -8.04 -0.71
CA LEU A 381 25.79 -7.62 -0.09
C LEU A 381 25.26 -6.34 -0.73
N SER A 382 26.14 -5.38 -1.02
CA SER A 382 25.76 -4.13 -1.68
C SER A 382 25.64 -4.23 -3.20
N SER A 383 26.40 -5.12 -3.87
CA SER A 383 26.37 -5.21 -5.34
C SER A 383 25.33 -6.20 -5.87
N SER A 384 24.88 -7.17 -5.07
CA SER A 384 23.89 -8.16 -5.50
C SER A 384 22.46 -7.71 -5.27
N GLN A 385 21.58 -8.09 -6.20
CA GLN A 385 20.13 -7.94 -6.10
C GLN A 385 19.44 -9.29 -5.80
N LYS A 386 20.19 -10.40 -5.81
CA LYS A 386 19.63 -11.75 -5.60
C LYS A 386 19.60 -12.07 -4.11
N THR A 387 18.41 -12.42 -3.58
CA THR A 387 18.22 -12.80 -2.18
C THR A 387 19.07 -13.99 -1.74
N GLU A 388 19.30 -14.97 -2.63
CA GLU A 388 20.18 -16.12 -2.36
C GLU A 388 21.64 -15.69 -2.08
N ASP A 389 22.14 -14.70 -2.82
CA ASP A 389 23.48 -14.15 -2.57
C ASP A 389 23.52 -13.42 -1.23
N HIS A 390 22.47 -12.69 -0.88
CA HIS A 390 22.38 -12.00 0.41
C HIS A 390 22.39 -12.97 1.58
N LEU A 391 21.63 -14.06 1.52
CA LEU A 391 21.60 -15.10 2.55
C LEU A 391 22.97 -15.75 2.77
N GLN A 392 23.63 -16.19 1.70
CA GLN A 392 24.97 -16.78 1.76
C GLN A 392 26.01 -15.80 2.33
N THR A 393 25.92 -14.55 1.89
CA THR A 393 26.83 -13.48 2.30
C THR A 393 26.65 -13.12 3.78
N ILE A 394 25.41 -13.01 4.25
CA ILE A 394 25.09 -12.72 5.65
C ILE A 394 25.52 -13.87 6.56
N HIS A 395 25.28 -15.12 6.17
CA HIS A 395 25.78 -16.28 6.91
C HIS A 395 27.30 -16.23 7.08
N ALA A 396 28.04 -15.90 6.01
CA ALA A 396 29.48 -15.78 6.09
C ALA A 396 29.96 -14.61 6.94
N ILE A 397 29.22 -13.49 6.98
CA ILE A 397 29.49 -12.39 7.92
C ILE A 397 29.31 -12.89 9.36
N GLN A 398 28.22 -13.59 9.65
CA GLN A 398 27.97 -14.16 10.98
C GLN A 398 29.09 -15.12 11.42
N ASP A 399 29.52 -16.03 10.54
CA ASP A 399 30.62 -16.97 10.82
C ASP A 399 31.89 -16.22 11.24
N VAL A 400 32.23 -15.14 10.52
CA VAL A 400 33.40 -14.31 10.81
C VAL A 400 33.24 -13.56 12.14
N LEU A 401 32.07 -12.99 12.41
CA LEU A 401 31.82 -12.27 13.66
C LEU A 401 31.90 -13.21 14.88
N VAL A 402 31.34 -14.42 14.76
CA VAL A 402 31.39 -15.45 15.82
C VAL A 402 32.83 -15.90 16.08
N ALA A 403 33.65 -16.01 15.03
CA ALA A 403 35.06 -16.38 15.16
C ALA A 403 35.92 -15.30 15.83
N HIS A 404 35.50 -14.03 15.80
CA HIS A 404 36.24 -12.88 16.34
C HIS A 404 35.38 -12.06 17.33
N PRO A 405 35.12 -12.58 18.55
CA PRO A 405 34.34 -11.86 19.57
C PRO A 405 35.09 -10.65 20.17
N ASP A 406 36.41 -10.60 20.00
CA ASP A 406 37.30 -9.53 20.44
C ASP A 406 37.23 -8.26 19.57
N TRP A 407 36.62 -8.36 18.37
CA TRP A 407 36.40 -7.20 17.52
C TRP A 407 35.31 -6.29 18.09
N ARG A 408 35.59 -4.98 18.11
CA ARG A 408 34.62 -3.97 18.53
C ARG A 408 33.41 -4.00 17.59
N TRP A 409 32.20 -4.04 18.17
CA TRP A 409 30.89 -4.22 17.51
C TRP A 409 30.57 -5.66 17.06
N SER A 410 31.41 -6.65 17.32
CA SER A 410 31.16 -8.02 16.85
C SER A 410 29.88 -8.63 17.44
N ALA A 411 29.67 -8.51 18.75
CA ALA A 411 28.47 -9.00 19.41
C ALA A 411 27.19 -8.27 18.95
N ASP A 412 27.26 -6.93 18.89
CA ASP A 412 26.13 -6.06 18.51
C ASP A 412 25.72 -6.32 17.05
N LEU A 413 26.66 -6.23 16.10
CA LEU A 413 26.40 -6.54 14.69
C LEU A 413 26.06 -8.01 14.47
N GLY A 414 26.64 -8.93 15.25
CA GLY A 414 26.31 -10.35 15.20
C GLY A 414 24.86 -10.63 15.56
N SER A 415 24.25 -9.83 16.44
CA SER A 415 22.80 -9.91 16.72
C SER A 415 21.97 -9.36 15.57
N VAL A 416 22.37 -8.22 14.99
CA VAL A 416 21.70 -7.59 13.83
C VAL A 416 21.72 -8.51 12.63
N TYR A 417 22.88 -9.09 12.27
CA TYR A 417 22.99 -9.99 11.13
C TYR A 417 22.25 -11.32 11.36
N ARG A 418 22.13 -11.82 12.60
CA ARG A 418 21.27 -12.98 12.93
C ARG A 418 19.81 -12.70 12.66
N ALA A 419 19.32 -11.55 13.11
CA ALA A 419 17.96 -11.12 12.82
C ALA A 419 17.75 -10.91 11.31
N LEU A 420 18.65 -10.22 10.63
CA LEU A 420 18.59 -10.02 9.17
C LEU A 420 18.51 -11.35 8.41
N HIS A 421 19.25 -12.37 8.84
CA HIS A 421 19.20 -13.70 8.22
C HIS A 421 17.83 -14.36 8.41
N GLN A 422 17.28 -14.36 9.63
CA GLN A 422 15.93 -14.89 9.90
C GLN A 422 14.87 -14.15 9.08
N VAL A 423 15.00 -12.83 9.02
CA VAL A 423 14.11 -11.92 8.29
C VAL A 423 14.15 -12.16 6.77
N LEU A 424 15.34 -12.32 6.17
CA LEU A 424 15.53 -12.64 4.75
C LEU A 424 15.09 -14.06 4.38
N ALA A 425 15.16 -14.99 5.34
CA ALA A 425 14.76 -16.38 5.11
C ALA A 425 13.23 -16.59 5.19
N ALA A 426 12.52 -15.70 5.88
CA ALA A 426 11.07 -15.79 6.05
C ALA A 426 10.32 -15.46 4.75
N ARG A 427 9.57 -16.44 4.24
CA ARG A 427 8.77 -16.36 3.01
C ARG A 427 7.26 -16.36 3.25
N THR A 428 6.84 -16.64 4.48
CA THR A 428 5.42 -16.67 4.88
C THR A 428 5.21 -15.82 6.12
N LEU A 429 3.97 -15.35 6.32
CA LEU A 429 3.61 -14.61 7.54
C LEU A 429 3.92 -15.44 8.80
N GLU A 430 3.62 -16.74 8.78
CA GLU A 430 3.91 -17.65 9.89
C GLU A 430 5.41 -17.70 10.22
N GLN A 431 6.29 -17.73 9.22
CA GLN A 431 7.73 -17.68 9.44
C GLN A 431 8.20 -16.35 10.03
N ILE A 432 7.55 -15.24 9.67
CA ILE A 432 7.84 -13.92 10.25
C ILE A 432 7.44 -13.87 11.74
N LEU A 433 6.32 -14.50 12.11
CA LEU A 433 5.84 -14.57 13.50
C LEU A 433 6.73 -15.42 14.43
N HIS A 434 7.63 -16.24 13.87
CA HIS A 434 8.58 -17.04 14.64
C HIS A 434 9.95 -16.36 14.79
N ILE A 435 10.11 -15.12 14.32
CA ILE A 435 11.36 -14.37 14.46
C ILE A 435 11.47 -13.87 15.90
N ASP A 436 12.59 -14.19 16.55
CA ASP A 436 12.87 -13.73 17.91
C ASP A 436 12.94 -12.20 17.97
N GLN A 437 12.43 -11.60 19.06
CA GLN A 437 12.53 -10.15 19.24
C GLN A 437 13.99 -9.71 19.32
N LEU A 438 14.34 -8.73 18.48
CA LEU A 438 15.63 -8.07 18.49
C LEU A 438 15.92 -7.46 19.88
N PRO A 439 17.12 -7.65 20.46
CA PRO A 439 17.44 -7.11 21.77
C PRO A 439 17.48 -5.58 21.77
N GLN A 440 16.53 -4.93 22.46
CA GLN A 440 16.38 -3.48 22.53
C GLN A 440 17.43 -2.73 23.39
N GLN A 441 18.31 -3.44 24.13
CA GLN A 441 19.03 -2.84 25.26
C GLN A 441 20.54 -2.55 25.12
N GLN A 442 21.21 -2.73 23.97
CA GLN A 442 22.68 -2.54 23.90
C GLN A 442 23.24 -1.94 22.59
N THR A 443 22.77 -0.77 22.14
CA THR A 443 23.26 -0.19 20.86
C THR A 443 23.76 1.26 20.95
N THR A 444 24.18 1.75 22.11
CA THR A 444 24.84 3.07 22.21
C THR A 444 26.21 3.12 21.50
N SER A 445 26.74 1.97 21.09
CA SER A 445 28.02 1.79 20.39
C SER A 445 27.90 1.80 18.86
N LEU A 446 26.73 1.50 18.28
CA LEU A 446 26.53 1.30 16.84
C LEU A 446 26.27 2.63 16.09
N PRO A 447 26.52 2.67 14.76
CA PRO A 447 26.13 3.80 13.93
C PRO A 447 24.62 4.12 14.07
N PRO A 448 24.21 5.40 14.26
CA PRO A 448 22.80 5.79 14.47
C PRO A 448 21.86 5.32 13.36
N ALA A 449 22.37 5.20 12.14
CA ALA A 449 21.61 4.75 10.98
C ALA A 449 21.19 3.27 11.11
N ILE A 450 22.06 2.41 11.65
CA ILE A 450 21.76 0.99 11.89
C ILE A 450 20.75 0.85 13.04
N VAL A 451 20.89 1.65 14.10
CA VAL A 451 19.96 1.62 15.24
C VAL A 451 18.53 1.93 14.80
N LYS A 452 18.34 2.98 13.99
CA LYS A 452 17.01 3.33 13.43
C LYS A 452 16.42 2.20 12.56
N CYS A 453 17.24 1.50 11.79
CA CYS A 453 16.77 0.35 11.01
C CYS A 453 16.33 -0.81 11.91
N VAL A 454 17.08 -1.10 12.97
CA VAL A 454 16.75 -2.14 13.96
C VAL A 454 15.44 -1.81 14.67
N ASP A 455 15.24 -0.55 15.07
CA ASP A 455 14.00 -0.07 15.69
C ASP A 455 12.80 -0.22 14.75
N GLY A 456 12.99 0.14 13.47
CA GLY A 456 11.97 -0.01 12.42
C GLY A 456 11.54 -1.47 12.24
N ILE A 457 12.49 -2.40 12.09
CA ILE A 457 12.20 -3.83 11.96
C ILE A 457 11.51 -4.38 13.22
N SER A 458 11.98 -3.98 14.40
CA SER A 458 11.41 -4.41 15.68
C SER A 458 9.95 -3.98 15.83
N ARG A 459 9.61 -2.76 15.40
CA ARG A 459 8.24 -2.26 15.39
C ARG A 459 7.34 -3.08 14.44
N ILE A 460 7.84 -3.42 13.25
CA ILE A 460 7.09 -4.24 12.28
C ILE A 460 6.79 -5.63 12.87
N ILE A 461 7.81 -6.31 13.42
CA ILE A 461 7.65 -7.64 14.04
C ILE A 461 6.67 -7.55 15.22
N HIS A 462 6.75 -6.50 16.04
CA HIS A 462 5.86 -6.29 17.18
C HIS A 462 4.39 -6.18 16.76
N GLU A 463 4.07 -5.38 15.73
CA GLU A 463 2.69 -5.29 15.22
C GLU A 463 2.21 -6.60 14.60
N LEU A 464 3.09 -7.32 13.88
CA LEU A 464 2.75 -8.64 13.34
C LEU A 464 2.47 -9.67 14.45
N HIS A 465 3.25 -9.70 15.54
CA HIS A 465 3.01 -10.61 16.66
C HIS A 465 1.64 -10.40 17.32
N LYS A 466 1.11 -9.17 17.36
CA LYS A 466 -0.23 -8.89 17.88
C LYS A 466 -1.32 -9.58 17.06
N THR A 467 -1.10 -9.81 15.75
CA THR A 467 -2.07 -10.51 14.89
C THR A 467 -2.29 -11.96 15.31
N ALA A 468 -1.26 -12.64 15.84
CA ALA A 468 -1.34 -14.03 16.26
C ALA A 468 -1.99 -14.21 17.65
N GLN A 469 -2.17 -13.13 18.41
CA GLN A 469 -2.70 -13.17 19.78
C GLN A 469 -4.20 -12.89 19.86
N VAL A 470 -4.85 -12.58 18.74
CA VAL A 470 -6.26 -12.15 18.72
C VAL A 470 -7.05 -13.01 17.74
N ASP A 471 -8.18 -13.55 18.18
CA ASP A 471 -9.05 -14.41 17.35
C ASP A 471 -10.02 -13.60 16.46
N ASN A 472 -10.26 -12.33 16.79
CA ASN A 472 -11.17 -11.47 16.05
C ASN A 472 -10.54 -10.95 14.75
N LEU A 473 -11.14 -11.33 13.61
CA LEU A 473 -10.69 -10.93 12.26
C LEU A 473 -10.60 -9.40 12.08
N SER A 474 -11.53 -8.62 12.63
CA SER A 474 -11.51 -7.16 12.53
C SER A 474 -10.30 -6.55 13.23
N THR A 475 -9.91 -7.10 14.38
CA THR A 475 -8.74 -6.65 15.14
C THR A 475 -7.44 -7.11 14.49
N GLN A 476 -7.42 -8.33 13.94
CA GLN A 476 -6.29 -8.83 13.12
C GLN A 476 -6.05 -7.91 11.91
N ALA A 477 -7.11 -7.43 11.25
CA ALA A 477 -6.99 -6.49 10.13
C ALA A 477 -6.28 -5.19 10.53
N ILE A 478 -6.66 -4.62 11.68
CA ILE A 478 -6.06 -3.38 12.21
C ILE A 478 -4.56 -3.56 12.45
N PHE A 479 -4.15 -4.66 13.09
CA PHE A 479 -2.72 -4.90 13.35
C PHE A 479 -1.91 -5.15 12.07
N LEU A 480 -2.50 -5.82 11.07
CA LEU A 480 -1.85 -5.97 9.76
C LEU A 480 -1.70 -4.62 9.03
N GLU A 481 -2.69 -3.73 9.14
CA GLU A 481 -2.61 -2.37 8.58
C GLU A 481 -1.55 -1.53 9.30
N ASN A 482 -1.45 -1.60 10.63
CA ASN A 482 -0.39 -0.95 11.39
C ASN A 482 1.00 -1.48 11.02
N ALA A 483 1.13 -2.80 10.81
CA ALA A 483 2.38 -3.39 10.35
C ALA A 483 2.77 -2.90 8.95
N LEU A 484 1.79 -2.74 8.05
CA LEU A 484 2.01 -2.17 6.71
C LEU A 484 2.49 -0.71 6.79
N GLU A 485 1.90 0.10 7.66
CA GLU A 485 2.33 1.49 7.88
C GLU A 485 3.76 1.55 8.43
N ALA A 486 4.11 0.68 9.38
CA ALA A 486 5.47 0.56 9.90
C ALA A 486 6.48 0.15 8.81
N ILE A 487 6.09 -0.75 7.88
CA ILE A 487 6.91 -1.10 6.71
C ILE A 487 7.15 0.12 5.82
N HIS A 488 6.10 0.91 5.52
CA HIS A 488 6.21 2.11 4.70
C HIS A 488 7.10 3.19 5.35
N GLU A 489 7.04 3.35 6.67
CA GLU A 489 7.96 4.22 7.40
C GLU A 489 9.42 3.77 7.26
N ALA A 490 9.69 2.48 7.45
CA ALA A 490 11.03 1.92 7.30
C ALA A 490 11.56 2.06 5.86
N GLN A 491 10.72 1.80 4.85
CA GLN A 491 11.07 1.99 3.44
C GLN A 491 11.40 3.45 3.12
N ARG A 492 10.60 4.41 3.63
CA ARG A 492 10.86 5.85 3.47
C ARG A 492 12.20 6.25 4.09
N TYR A 493 12.51 5.72 5.28
CA TYR A 493 13.79 5.97 5.92
C TYR A 493 14.97 5.43 5.09
N VAL A 494 14.93 4.15 4.72
CA VAL A 494 16.01 3.50 3.93
C VAL A 494 16.18 4.15 2.55
N SER A 495 15.08 4.51 1.89
CA SER A 495 15.10 5.21 0.60
C SER A 495 15.63 6.64 0.71
N GLY A 496 15.25 7.35 1.77
CA GLY A 496 15.77 8.69 2.09
C GLY A 496 17.28 8.66 2.31
N GLU A 497 17.77 7.67 3.06
CA GLU A 497 19.20 7.46 3.26
C GLU A 497 19.88 7.13 1.92
N LEU A 498 19.40 6.14 1.15
CA LEU A 498 19.95 5.75 -0.15
C LEU A 498 20.05 6.92 -1.15
N SER A 499 19.09 7.84 -1.13
CA SER A 499 19.10 9.05 -1.98
C SER A 499 20.04 10.15 -1.46
N SER A 500 20.16 10.32 -0.14
CA SER A 500 21.05 11.31 0.47
C SER A 500 22.55 11.03 0.26
N TYR A 501 22.94 9.75 0.17
CA TYR A 501 24.35 9.39 -0.05
C TYR A 501 24.86 9.67 -1.47
N GLY A 502 23.96 9.87 -2.45
CA GLY A 502 24.31 10.15 -3.84
C GLY A 502 25.18 11.40 -4.08
N GLU A 503 25.23 12.33 -3.12
CA GLU A 503 26.00 13.58 -3.22
C GLU A 503 27.34 13.58 -2.42
N VAL A 504 27.53 12.72 -1.41
CA VAL A 504 28.67 12.81 -0.47
C VAL A 504 29.36 11.47 -0.11
N GLY A 505 28.71 10.30 -0.26
CA GLY A 505 29.28 9.01 0.21
C GLY A 505 28.73 7.75 -0.48
N THR A 506 29.00 6.57 0.08
CA THR A 506 28.42 5.27 -0.36
C THR A 506 27.46 4.73 0.69
N SER A 507 26.38 4.08 0.25
CA SER A 507 25.42 3.45 1.15
C SER A 507 26.06 2.34 1.99
N LEU A 508 25.49 2.10 3.17
CA LEU A 508 25.83 0.94 3.98
C LEU A 508 25.41 -0.36 3.27
N PRO A 509 26.18 -1.45 3.43
CA PRO A 509 25.94 -2.69 2.70
C PRO A 509 24.60 -3.35 3.05
N GLU A 510 24.07 -3.11 4.24
CA GLU A 510 22.80 -3.67 4.73
C GLU A 510 21.57 -3.02 4.11
N TYR A 511 21.66 -1.77 3.65
CA TYR A 511 20.48 -1.04 3.14
C TYR A 511 19.85 -1.72 1.92
N ILE A 512 20.67 -2.29 1.03
CA ILE A 512 20.15 -2.95 -0.18
C ILE A 512 19.45 -4.27 0.19
N ALA A 513 20.00 -5.01 1.17
CA ALA A 513 19.34 -6.20 1.69
C ALA A 513 18.02 -5.83 2.42
N LEU A 514 18.02 -4.74 3.19
CA LEU A 514 16.85 -4.23 3.91
C LEU A 514 15.73 -3.78 2.98
N THR A 515 16.04 -3.07 1.89
CA THR A 515 15.03 -2.67 0.90
C THR A 515 14.32 -3.90 0.31
N ASN A 516 15.09 -4.90 -0.11
CA ASN A 516 14.53 -6.14 -0.67
C ASN A 516 13.65 -6.89 0.35
N VAL A 517 14.04 -6.90 1.62
CA VAL A 517 13.24 -7.48 2.71
C VAL A 517 11.93 -6.73 2.88
N LEU A 518 11.98 -5.41 3.00
CA LEU A 518 10.81 -4.59 3.28
C LEU A 518 9.80 -4.69 2.13
N ASP A 519 10.27 -4.70 0.87
CA ASP A 519 9.43 -4.92 -0.31
C ASP A 519 8.79 -6.31 -0.29
N HIS A 520 9.55 -7.34 0.09
CA HIS A 520 9.03 -8.70 0.19
C HIS A 520 7.97 -8.82 1.30
N TRP A 521 8.25 -8.29 2.48
CA TRP A 521 7.34 -8.27 3.62
C TRP A 521 6.07 -7.46 3.34
N GLN A 522 6.19 -6.32 2.65
CA GLN A 522 5.04 -5.57 2.17
C GLN A 522 4.14 -6.46 1.31
N GLY A 523 4.71 -7.24 0.39
CA GLY A 523 3.98 -8.20 -0.43
C GLY A 523 3.26 -9.27 0.39
N ILE A 524 3.93 -9.84 1.40
CA ILE A 524 3.35 -10.85 2.30
C ILE A 524 2.19 -10.25 3.11
N VAL A 525 2.39 -9.07 3.72
CA VAL A 525 1.38 -8.41 4.55
C VAL A 525 0.19 -7.96 3.71
N LEU A 526 0.40 -7.39 2.53
CA LEU A 526 -0.68 -7.04 1.60
C LEU A 526 -1.48 -8.27 1.16
N ALA A 527 -0.81 -9.39 0.87
CA ALA A 527 -1.48 -10.64 0.54
C ALA A 527 -2.30 -11.18 1.73
N ALA A 528 -1.77 -11.07 2.96
CA ALA A 528 -2.48 -11.45 4.18
C ALA A 528 -3.70 -10.56 4.43
N ILE A 529 -3.57 -9.24 4.32
CA ILE A 529 -4.69 -8.28 4.42
C ILE A 529 -5.76 -8.61 3.38
N LYS A 530 -5.36 -8.82 2.12
CA LYS A 530 -6.30 -9.14 1.04
C LYS A 530 -7.03 -10.45 1.31
N ARG A 531 -6.32 -11.48 1.79
CA ARG A 531 -6.91 -12.77 2.14
C ARG A 531 -7.88 -12.63 3.32
N LEU A 532 -7.49 -11.90 4.35
CA LEU A 532 -8.29 -11.71 5.56
C LEU A 532 -9.55 -10.86 5.28
N LYS A 533 -9.44 -9.78 4.51
CA LYS A 533 -10.59 -8.99 4.03
C LYS A 533 -11.49 -9.77 3.06
N GLY A 534 -10.97 -10.82 2.43
CA GLY A 534 -11.73 -11.70 1.55
C GLY A 534 -12.54 -12.79 2.27
N ARG A 535 -12.27 -13.03 3.56
CA ARG A 535 -12.84 -14.13 4.33
C ARG A 535 -14.25 -13.84 4.82
N ALA A 536 -15.12 -14.85 4.69
CA ALA A 536 -16.36 -14.94 5.46
C ALA A 536 -16.18 -15.97 6.59
N ASP A 537 -16.84 -15.73 7.72
CA ASP A 537 -16.78 -16.58 8.91
C ASP A 537 -18.21 -16.94 9.31
N VAL A 538 -18.70 -18.05 8.76
CA VAL A 538 -20.09 -18.47 8.92
C VAL A 538 -20.20 -19.42 10.11
N ASN A 539 -21.01 -19.02 11.09
CA ASN A 539 -21.32 -19.82 12.26
C ASN A 539 -22.82 -20.17 12.28
N SER A 540 -23.18 -21.23 12.98
CA SER A 540 -24.58 -21.66 13.10
C SER A 540 -24.94 -22.21 14.46
N GLN A 541 -26.16 -21.88 14.89
CA GLN A 541 -26.71 -22.30 16.16
C GLN A 541 -28.14 -22.81 15.99
N LEU A 542 -28.43 -23.99 16.54
CA LEU A 542 -29.78 -24.55 16.63
C LEU A 542 -30.57 -23.82 17.74
N GLN A 543 -31.78 -23.37 17.43
CA GLN A 543 -32.60 -22.54 18.33
C GLN A 543 -33.48 -23.37 19.29
N CYS A 544 -34.16 -24.43 18.81
CA CYS A 544 -34.99 -25.30 19.65
C CYS A 544 -34.19 -26.53 20.10
N LYS A 545 -33.88 -26.60 21.40
CA LYS A 545 -33.21 -27.77 22.04
C LYS A 545 -34.16 -28.64 22.86
N GLN A 546 -35.37 -28.17 23.10
CA GLN A 546 -36.44 -28.90 23.79
C GLN A 546 -37.74 -28.70 23.03
N CYS A 547 -38.31 -29.77 22.49
CA CYS A 547 -39.47 -29.66 21.63
C CYS A 547 -40.42 -30.86 21.86
N VAL A 548 -41.73 -30.69 21.62
CA VAL A 548 -42.69 -31.81 21.73
C VAL A 548 -42.62 -32.68 20.47
N ARG A 549 -42.76 -33.99 20.66
CA ARG A 549 -42.67 -34.95 19.54
C ARG A 549 -43.85 -34.80 18.59
N THR A 550 -43.57 -34.44 17.35
CA THR A 550 -44.53 -34.38 16.24
C THR A 550 -44.06 -35.26 15.08
N ALA A 551 -44.97 -35.60 14.15
CA ALA A 551 -44.62 -36.37 12.95
C ALA A 551 -43.68 -35.62 11.99
N SER A 552 -43.69 -34.28 12.05
CA SER A 552 -42.75 -33.41 11.34
C SER A 552 -42.35 -32.28 12.28
N LEU A 553 -41.07 -32.27 12.67
CA LEU A 553 -40.49 -31.33 13.61
C LEU A 553 -39.68 -30.29 12.83
N PRO A 554 -40.11 -29.02 12.75
CA PRO A 554 -39.36 -27.96 12.09
C PRO A 554 -38.18 -27.54 12.99
N LEU A 555 -36.96 -27.87 12.57
CA LEU A 555 -35.76 -27.40 13.25
C LEU A 555 -35.29 -26.09 12.63
N VAL A 556 -34.97 -25.11 13.48
CA VAL A 556 -34.54 -23.77 13.04
C VAL A 556 -33.10 -23.54 13.46
N TRP A 557 -32.26 -23.21 12.48
CA TRP A 557 -30.89 -22.77 12.66
C TRP A 557 -30.78 -21.28 12.39
N GLN A 558 -30.07 -20.57 13.25
CA GLN A 558 -29.58 -19.22 12.94
C GLN A 558 -28.18 -19.36 12.37
N VAL A 559 -27.98 -18.85 11.15
CA VAL A 559 -26.69 -18.84 10.45
C VAL A 559 -26.21 -17.40 10.38
N ALA A 560 -25.05 -17.12 10.97
CA ALA A 560 -24.50 -15.77 11.08
C ALA A 560 -23.12 -15.69 10.42
N ASN A 561 -22.83 -14.59 9.73
CA ASN A 561 -21.51 -14.33 9.17
C ASN A 561 -20.78 -13.28 10.02
N HIS A 562 -19.79 -13.69 10.78
CA HIS A 562 -18.92 -12.80 11.57
C HIS A 562 -17.64 -12.37 10.81
N GLY A 563 -17.52 -12.77 9.54
CA GLY A 563 -16.39 -12.44 8.68
C GLY A 563 -16.43 -11.00 8.17
N LEU A 564 -15.41 -10.64 7.40
CA LEU A 564 -15.26 -9.29 6.83
C LEU A 564 -15.79 -9.18 5.40
N ASN A 565 -16.18 -10.30 4.78
CA ASN A 565 -16.74 -10.36 3.44
C ASN A 565 -18.03 -11.19 3.38
N VAL A 566 -18.76 -11.07 2.28
CA VAL A 566 -19.97 -11.83 2.01
C VAL A 566 -19.66 -13.33 1.94
N ALA A 567 -20.50 -14.16 2.56
CA ALA A 567 -20.56 -15.58 2.27
C ALA A 567 -21.60 -15.80 1.17
N GLN A 568 -21.26 -16.55 0.13
CA GLN A 568 -22.14 -16.84 -0.99
C GLN A 568 -22.48 -18.33 -0.99
N GLN A 569 -23.65 -18.67 -1.54
CA GLN A 569 -24.10 -20.06 -1.70
C GLN A 569 -24.00 -20.86 -0.39
N VAL A 570 -24.39 -20.23 0.72
CA VAL A 570 -24.34 -20.85 2.06
C VAL A 570 -25.41 -21.93 2.12
N ARG A 571 -24.98 -23.18 2.05
CA ARG A 571 -25.81 -24.38 2.10
C ARG A 571 -25.72 -25.00 3.48
N LEU A 572 -26.83 -25.01 4.20
CA LEU A 572 -26.96 -25.75 5.45
C LEU A 572 -27.56 -27.12 5.14
N ARG A 573 -26.80 -28.18 5.41
CA ARG A 573 -27.18 -29.57 5.16
C ARG A 573 -27.26 -30.35 6.46
N VAL A 574 -28.44 -30.84 6.81
CA VAL A 574 -28.63 -31.77 7.92
C VAL A 574 -28.10 -33.14 7.50
N LEU A 575 -27.17 -33.68 8.30
CA LEU A 575 -26.57 -34.99 8.07
C LEU A 575 -27.56 -36.10 8.47
N PRO A 576 -27.49 -37.30 7.87
CA PRO A 576 -28.34 -38.42 8.27
C PRO A 576 -27.97 -38.92 9.69
N GLY A 577 -28.94 -38.90 10.61
CA GLY A 577 -28.80 -39.40 11.98
C GLY A 577 -29.53 -40.72 12.22
N ALA A 578 -29.17 -41.42 13.31
CA ALA A 578 -29.84 -42.66 13.71
C ALA A 578 -31.26 -42.43 14.29
N ASP A 579 -31.50 -41.22 14.79
CA ASP A 579 -32.66 -40.85 15.61
C ASP A 579 -33.80 -40.19 14.81
N TYR A 580 -33.58 -39.86 13.52
CA TYR A 580 -34.55 -39.18 12.67
C TYR A 580 -34.43 -39.54 11.19
N HIS A 581 -35.45 -39.17 10.42
CA HIS A 581 -35.45 -39.13 8.97
C HIS A 581 -35.67 -37.69 8.49
N SER A 582 -35.05 -37.31 7.38
CA SER A 582 -35.27 -36.00 6.74
C SER A 582 -35.50 -36.26 5.25
N ASN A 583 -36.59 -35.70 4.71
CA ASN A 583 -36.94 -35.81 3.29
C ASN A 583 -36.30 -34.68 2.47
N ASP A 584 -36.32 -33.46 3.01
CA ASP A 584 -35.53 -32.31 2.58
C ASP A 584 -34.50 -32.03 3.67
N ASN A 585 -33.22 -32.12 3.33
CA ASN A 585 -32.12 -32.02 4.28
C ASN A 585 -31.20 -30.83 4.02
N GLU A 586 -31.54 -29.95 3.06
CA GLU A 586 -30.67 -28.86 2.65
C GLU A 586 -31.46 -27.56 2.50
N ALA A 587 -30.84 -26.46 2.89
CA ALA A 587 -31.39 -25.13 2.69
C ALA A 587 -30.29 -24.15 2.27
N LEU A 588 -30.65 -23.24 1.37
CA LEU A 588 -29.73 -22.33 0.69
C LEU A 588 -29.98 -20.87 1.11
N ILE A 589 -28.91 -20.18 1.46
CA ILE A 589 -28.84 -18.73 1.55
C ILE A 589 -27.91 -18.24 0.43
N ASP A 590 -28.46 -17.52 -0.55
CA ASP A 590 -27.70 -17.07 -1.72
C ASP A 590 -26.52 -16.17 -1.34
N ILE A 591 -26.75 -15.19 -0.47
CA ILE A 591 -25.74 -14.25 0.02
C ILE A 591 -26.03 -13.94 1.49
N LEU A 592 -25.02 -14.14 2.35
CA LEU A 592 -25.04 -13.77 3.76
C LEU A 592 -23.96 -12.70 4.03
N PRO A 593 -24.34 -11.42 4.14
CA PRO A 593 -23.38 -10.33 4.32
C PRO A 593 -22.67 -10.31 5.68
N PRO A 594 -21.54 -9.60 5.82
CA PRO A 594 -20.84 -9.41 7.09
C PRO A 594 -21.74 -8.84 8.20
N GLY A 595 -21.69 -9.45 9.38
CA GLY A 595 -22.46 -9.04 10.56
C GLY A 595 -23.94 -9.38 10.50
N GLU A 596 -24.41 -10.08 9.44
CA GLU A 596 -25.80 -10.48 9.30
C GLU A 596 -26.02 -11.92 9.79
N ALA A 597 -27.25 -12.17 10.26
CA ALA A 597 -27.72 -13.50 10.61
C ALA A 597 -29.05 -13.77 9.92
N GLN A 598 -29.22 -14.99 9.43
CA GLN A 598 -30.44 -15.45 8.78
C GLN A 598 -30.89 -16.77 9.40
N GLN A 599 -32.20 -16.92 9.59
CA GLN A 599 -32.78 -18.17 10.07
C GLN A 599 -33.15 -19.10 8.92
N VAL A 600 -32.93 -20.38 9.14
CA VAL A 600 -33.16 -21.45 8.18
C VAL A 600 -33.91 -22.57 8.87
N MET A 601 -35.03 -23.00 8.28
CA MET A 601 -35.86 -24.08 8.82
C MET A 601 -35.72 -25.33 7.96
N ILE A 602 -35.43 -26.47 8.56
CA ILE A 602 -35.43 -27.78 7.90
C ILE A 602 -36.27 -28.77 8.73
N PRO A 603 -37.34 -29.36 8.16
CA PRO A 603 -38.18 -30.31 8.87
C PRO A 603 -37.51 -31.68 8.98
N VAL A 604 -37.56 -32.27 10.18
CA VAL A 604 -37.10 -33.65 10.45
C VAL A 604 -38.21 -34.49 11.07
N THR A 605 -38.22 -35.79 10.79
CA THR A 605 -39.16 -36.77 11.34
C THR A 605 -38.45 -37.63 12.40
N PRO A 606 -38.71 -37.43 13.69
CA PRO A 606 -38.07 -38.20 14.75
C PRO A 606 -38.59 -39.64 14.82
N ARG A 607 -37.68 -40.62 14.98
CA ARG A 607 -38.03 -42.04 15.10
C ARG A 607 -38.74 -42.38 16.42
N ASP A 608 -39.49 -43.48 16.42
CA ASP A 608 -40.25 -43.93 17.59
C ASP A 608 -39.37 -44.33 18.78
N GLY A 609 -39.76 -43.85 19.98
CA GLY A 609 -39.13 -44.20 21.26
C GLY A 609 -37.90 -43.38 21.66
N VAL A 610 -37.47 -42.40 20.85
CA VAL A 610 -36.29 -41.57 21.12
C VAL A 610 -36.65 -40.43 22.09
N ARG A 611 -36.02 -40.39 23.28
CA ARG A 611 -36.15 -39.28 24.25
C ARG A 611 -35.21 -38.11 23.98
N ARG A 612 -34.06 -38.38 23.36
CA ARG A 612 -33.04 -37.38 23.01
C ARG A 612 -32.52 -37.68 21.62
N MET A 613 -32.53 -36.69 20.75
CA MET A 613 -32.15 -36.78 19.35
C MET A 613 -30.92 -35.93 19.09
N ARG A 614 -29.82 -36.55 18.66
CA ARG A 614 -28.62 -35.81 18.25
C ARG A 614 -28.73 -35.42 16.79
N VAL A 615 -28.70 -34.13 16.50
CA VAL A 615 -28.78 -33.60 15.13
C VAL A 615 -27.42 -33.04 14.75
N GLU A 616 -26.88 -33.50 13.63
CA GLU A 616 -25.64 -33.00 13.06
C GLU A 616 -25.93 -32.32 11.72
N TRP A 617 -25.27 -31.19 11.48
CA TRP A 617 -25.43 -30.45 10.23
C TRP A 617 -24.09 -29.89 9.77
N GLN A 618 -24.01 -29.68 8.47
CA GLN A 618 -22.84 -29.14 7.79
C GLN A 618 -23.24 -27.84 7.10
N ILE A 619 -22.40 -26.82 7.21
CA ILE A 619 -22.51 -25.60 6.41
C ILE A 619 -21.42 -25.63 5.36
N ILE A 620 -21.83 -25.49 4.10
CA ILE A 620 -20.97 -25.38 2.93
C ILE A 620 -21.15 -23.99 2.36
N TYR A 621 -20.10 -23.18 2.25
CA TYR A 621 -20.22 -21.83 1.69
C TYR A 621 -18.99 -21.42 0.89
N ASP A 622 -19.19 -20.45 0.01
CA ASP A 622 -18.14 -19.79 -0.76
C ASP A 622 -17.80 -18.45 -0.11
N ASP A 623 -16.51 -18.11 -0.03
CA ASP A 623 -16.04 -16.75 0.26
C ASP A 623 -15.16 -16.25 -0.90
N ALA A 624 -14.60 -15.05 -0.80
CA ALA A 624 -13.77 -14.51 -1.89
C ALA A 624 -12.39 -15.19 -2.02
N VAL A 625 -12.05 -16.11 -1.12
CA VAL A 625 -10.75 -16.79 -1.04
C VAL A 625 -10.87 -18.26 -1.42
N ASP A 626 -11.79 -18.98 -0.78
CA ASP A 626 -12.00 -20.42 -0.92
C ASP A 626 -13.46 -20.72 -1.28
N ALA A 627 -13.65 -21.64 -2.21
CA ALA A 627 -14.96 -22.19 -2.54
C ALA A 627 -15.22 -23.46 -1.72
N ALA A 628 -16.49 -23.73 -1.42
CA ALA A 628 -16.98 -24.91 -0.71
C ALA A 628 -16.29 -25.18 0.64
N ARG A 629 -16.17 -24.15 1.48
CA ARG A 629 -15.72 -24.32 2.87
C ARG A 629 -16.77 -25.07 3.66
N GLU A 630 -16.35 -26.15 4.32
CA GLU A 630 -17.23 -27.02 5.09
C GLU A 630 -16.98 -26.88 6.59
N ILE A 631 -18.04 -26.63 7.35
CA ILE A 631 -18.02 -26.60 8.82
C ILE A 631 -19.11 -27.52 9.32
N THR A 632 -18.78 -28.42 10.25
CA THR A 632 -19.75 -29.38 10.82
C THR A 632 -20.07 -28.99 12.26
N PHE A 633 -21.34 -29.06 12.59
CA PHE A 633 -21.91 -28.75 13.90
C PHE A 633 -22.77 -29.92 14.37
N GLY A 634 -23.05 -29.95 15.67
CA GLY A 634 -23.98 -30.92 16.23
C GLY A 634 -24.54 -30.44 17.56
N ASP A 635 -25.79 -30.75 17.82
CA ASP A 635 -26.49 -30.40 19.05
C ASP A 635 -27.46 -31.52 19.46
N LEU A 636 -27.98 -31.43 20.68
CA LEU A 636 -28.90 -32.40 21.26
C LEU A 636 -30.28 -31.78 21.45
N ILE A 637 -31.31 -32.48 20.99
CA ILE A 637 -32.72 -32.12 21.18
C ILE A 637 -33.34 -33.10 22.17
N GLU A 638 -33.98 -32.59 23.22
CA GLU A 638 -34.70 -33.39 24.21
C GLU A 638 -36.22 -33.30 23.97
N PHE A 639 -36.89 -34.44 23.92
CA PHE A 639 -38.35 -34.49 23.75
C PHE A 639 -39.05 -34.45 25.10
N THR A 640 -39.89 -33.44 25.29
CA THR A 640 -40.70 -33.28 26.51
C THR A 640 -42.07 -33.91 26.32
N GLU A 641 -42.52 -34.74 27.28
CA GLU A 641 -43.89 -35.25 27.33
C GLU A 641 -44.72 -34.28 28.20
N PRO A 642 -45.83 -33.70 27.69
CA PRO A 642 -46.67 -32.83 28.50
C PRO A 642 -47.57 -33.67 29.42
N ASP A 643 -47.10 -33.96 30.63
CA ASP A 643 -47.81 -34.76 31.65
C ASP A 643 -48.68 -33.92 32.60
N LYS A 644 -48.86 -32.62 32.32
CA LYS A 644 -49.61 -31.70 33.19
C LYS A 644 -51.09 -31.65 32.78
N PRO A 645 -52.05 -31.75 33.73
CA PRO A 645 -53.47 -31.70 33.41
C PRO A 645 -53.89 -30.34 32.85
N PHE A 646 -54.78 -30.33 31.86
CA PHE A 646 -55.36 -29.11 31.29
C PHE A 646 -56.12 -28.32 32.36
N GLN A 647 -55.86 -27.01 32.42
CA GLN A 647 -56.62 -26.06 33.22
C GLN A 647 -57.16 -24.94 32.33
N ARG A 648 -58.48 -24.75 32.39
CA ARG A 648 -59.15 -23.65 31.70
C ARG A 648 -58.84 -22.34 32.41
N ILE A 649 -58.44 -21.32 31.65
CA ILE A 649 -58.14 -19.99 32.17
C ILE A 649 -59.39 -19.12 32.07
N PHE A 650 -59.92 -18.67 33.21
CA PHE A 650 -61.02 -17.71 33.28
C PHE A 650 -61.02 -16.92 34.61
N PRO A 651 -61.12 -15.58 34.60
CA PRO A 651 -61.16 -14.70 33.42
C PRO A 651 -59.82 -14.74 32.64
N ILE A 652 -59.85 -14.41 31.35
CA ILE A 652 -58.62 -14.30 30.55
C ILE A 652 -57.82 -13.11 31.08
N PRO A 653 -56.53 -13.27 31.44
CA PRO A 653 -55.76 -12.21 32.11
C PRO A 653 -55.45 -11.04 31.18
N TYR A 654 -55.34 -11.28 29.87
CA TYR A 654 -54.96 -10.28 28.88
C TYR A 654 -56.11 -9.33 28.55
N VAL A 655 -55.84 -8.03 28.60
CA VAL A 655 -56.83 -6.97 28.43
C VAL A 655 -56.59 -6.23 27.11
N THR A 656 -57.60 -6.23 26.25
CA THR A 656 -57.54 -5.59 24.93
C THR A 656 -58.41 -4.33 24.88
N GLY A 657 -57.81 -3.20 24.49
CA GLY A 657 -58.54 -2.00 24.08
C GLY A 657 -58.88 -1.00 25.20
N THR A 658 -58.84 -1.40 26.48
CA THR A 658 -59.00 -0.51 27.63
C THR A 658 -57.65 -0.26 28.35
N PRO A 659 -57.46 0.92 28.98
CA PRO A 659 -56.30 1.17 29.83
C PRO A 659 -56.26 0.22 31.03
N LEU A 660 -55.05 -0.19 31.42
CA LEU A 660 -54.83 -1.05 32.58
C LEU A 660 -54.91 -0.20 33.85
N LYS A 661 -55.77 -0.62 34.80
CA LYS A 661 -55.94 0.03 36.12
C LYS A 661 -55.33 -0.78 37.27
N THR A 662 -55.00 -2.05 37.02
CA THR A 662 -54.45 -3.00 38.00
C THR A 662 -53.12 -3.57 37.51
N ASP A 663 -52.36 -4.15 38.43
CA ASP A 663 -50.96 -4.52 38.23
C ASP A 663 -50.74 -5.85 37.50
N ASP A 664 -51.73 -6.73 37.50
CA ASP A 664 -51.55 -8.15 37.18
C ASP A 664 -51.01 -8.44 35.76
N VAL A 665 -51.20 -7.50 34.84
CA VAL A 665 -50.69 -7.58 33.45
C VAL A 665 -49.99 -6.28 33.00
N PHE A 666 -49.60 -5.42 33.94
CA PHE A 666 -48.78 -4.25 33.67
C PHE A 666 -47.31 -4.65 33.77
N VAL A 667 -46.60 -4.66 32.64
CA VAL A 667 -45.18 -5.06 32.58
C VAL A 667 -44.32 -3.91 32.06
N GLY A 668 -43.16 -3.74 32.70
CA GLY A 668 -42.14 -2.78 32.29
C GLY A 668 -42.40 -1.35 32.76
N ARG A 669 -41.83 -0.39 32.01
CA ARG A 669 -41.96 1.07 32.24
C ARG A 669 -41.27 1.63 33.49
N ASP A 670 -40.42 0.84 34.13
CA ASP A 670 -39.60 1.30 35.25
C ASP A 670 -38.72 2.49 34.86
N ASP A 671 -38.27 2.54 33.60
CA ASP A 671 -37.50 3.64 33.03
C ASP A 671 -38.29 4.95 32.91
N VAL A 672 -39.62 4.85 32.70
CA VAL A 672 -40.52 6.01 32.66
C VAL A 672 -40.77 6.51 34.07
N PHE A 673 -41.06 5.61 35.02
CA PHE A 673 -41.29 5.99 36.42
C PHE A 673 -40.04 6.56 37.09
N ALA A 674 -38.86 5.96 36.84
CA ALA A 674 -37.58 6.48 37.31
C ALA A 674 -37.33 7.90 36.77
N PHE A 675 -37.50 8.10 35.46
CA PHE A 675 -37.37 9.41 34.84
C PHE A 675 -38.28 10.45 35.47
N ILE A 676 -39.55 10.10 35.71
CA ILE A 676 -40.50 11.03 36.34
C ILE A 676 -40.08 11.37 37.76
N ARG A 677 -39.68 10.37 38.55
CA ARG A 677 -39.23 10.60 39.93
C ARG A 677 -37.98 11.48 39.99
N GLU A 678 -37.01 11.24 39.10
CA GLU A 678 -35.76 12.02 39.02
C GLU A 678 -35.98 13.46 38.57
N ASN A 679 -37.06 13.74 37.85
CA ASN A 679 -37.40 15.09 37.38
C ASN A 679 -38.41 15.82 38.27
N LEU A 680 -39.12 15.14 39.18
CA LEU A 680 -40.11 15.76 40.08
C LEU A 680 -39.73 15.74 41.58
N VAL A 681 -38.77 14.91 42.03
CA VAL A 681 -38.34 14.84 43.45
C VAL A 681 -36.92 15.38 43.68
N GLY A 682 -36.75 16.64 44.13
CA GLY A 682 -35.42 17.26 44.35
C GLY A 682 -35.38 18.80 44.31
N ALA A 683 -34.25 19.41 44.69
CA ALA A 683 -34.17 20.86 44.93
C ALA A 683 -34.03 21.76 43.68
N HIS A 684 -33.62 21.22 42.52
CA HIS A 684 -33.26 22.00 41.30
C HIS A 684 -33.88 21.39 40.01
N GLN A 685 -35.19 21.15 40.02
CA GLN A 685 -35.86 20.31 39.01
C GLN A 685 -36.85 21.03 38.09
N ASN A 686 -37.21 20.34 36.99
CA ASN A 686 -38.21 20.76 36.02
C ASN A 686 -39.58 20.18 36.40
N ASN A 687 -40.48 21.01 36.93
CA ASN A 687 -41.83 20.62 37.40
C ASN A 687 -42.81 20.22 36.27
N VAL A 688 -42.33 20.00 35.04
CA VAL A 688 -43.16 19.76 33.85
C VAL A 688 -42.55 18.64 33.03
N ILE A 689 -43.34 17.59 32.80
CA ILE A 689 -42.95 16.41 32.02
C ILE A 689 -43.94 16.20 30.87
N ILE A 690 -43.42 15.83 29.71
CA ILE A 690 -44.23 15.39 28.57
C ILE A 690 -43.94 13.93 28.28
N LEU A 691 -44.98 13.11 28.34
CA LEU A 691 -45.03 11.73 27.90
C LEU A 691 -45.66 11.67 26.50
N HIS A 692 -44.86 11.31 25.50
CA HIS A 692 -45.34 11.24 24.12
C HIS A 692 -45.18 9.82 23.58
N GLY A 693 -46.13 9.39 22.76
CA GLY A 693 -46.17 8.00 22.29
C GLY A 693 -47.31 7.77 21.32
N GLN A 694 -47.22 6.76 20.46
CA GLN A 694 -48.34 6.40 19.58
C GLN A 694 -49.61 6.02 20.36
N ARG A 695 -50.77 6.05 19.68
CA ARG A 695 -52.02 5.54 20.28
C ARG A 695 -51.81 4.07 20.64
N ARG A 696 -52.36 3.63 21.77
CA ARG A 696 -52.27 2.23 22.25
C ARG A 696 -50.87 1.74 22.68
N THR A 697 -49.92 2.63 22.96
CA THR A 697 -48.62 2.28 23.61
C THR A 697 -48.67 2.21 25.14
N GLY A 698 -49.85 2.42 25.74
CA GLY A 698 -50.05 2.31 27.18
C GLY A 698 -49.88 3.60 27.99
N LYS A 699 -49.91 4.77 27.34
CA LYS A 699 -49.77 6.08 28.02
C LYS A 699 -50.76 6.27 29.18
N THR A 700 -52.06 6.10 28.94
CA THR A 700 -53.10 6.20 29.98
C THR A 700 -52.87 5.17 31.10
N SER A 701 -52.45 3.94 30.76
CA SER A 701 -52.10 2.91 31.76
C SER A 701 -50.91 3.36 32.63
N VAL A 702 -49.90 4.00 32.03
CA VAL A 702 -48.75 4.59 32.75
C VAL A 702 -49.23 5.68 33.70
N LEU A 703 -50.16 6.55 33.30
CA LEU A 703 -50.68 7.61 34.18
C LEU A 703 -51.46 7.04 35.38
N TYR A 704 -52.30 6.01 35.17
CA TYR A 704 -52.98 5.33 36.28
C TYR A 704 -51.97 4.75 37.28
N ARG A 705 -50.93 4.09 36.77
CA ARG A 705 -49.88 3.51 37.61
C ARG A 705 -49.02 4.59 38.28
N LEU A 706 -48.75 5.69 37.60
CA LEU A 706 -47.94 6.80 38.12
C LEU A 706 -48.56 7.40 39.39
N GLY A 707 -49.88 7.57 39.41
CA GLY A 707 -50.60 8.04 40.60
C GLY A 707 -50.41 7.15 41.84
N GLN A 708 -50.19 5.85 41.65
CA GLN A 708 -49.87 4.90 42.73
C GLN A 708 -48.37 4.95 43.09
N VAL A 709 -47.50 4.94 42.08
CA VAL A 709 -46.03 4.94 42.24
C VAL A 709 -45.51 6.21 42.93
N MET A 710 -46.20 7.34 42.75
CA MET A 710 -45.83 8.63 43.33
C MET A 710 -46.64 8.95 44.60
N SER A 711 -47.45 8.03 45.11
CA SER A 711 -48.38 8.28 46.22
C SER A 711 -47.71 8.71 47.53
N ASP A 712 -46.45 8.36 47.74
CA ASP A 712 -45.67 8.77 48.92
C ASP A 712 -45.29 10.27 48.90
N THR A 713 -45.13 10.85 47.71
CA THR A 713 -44.62 12.22 47.53
C THR A 713 -45.65 13.17 46.92
N HIS A 714 -46.64 12.65 46.19
CA HIS A 714 -47.62 13.44 45.45
C HIS A 714 -49.05 12.91 45.60
N TYR A 715 -50.01 13.83 45.49
CA TYR A 715 -51.40 13.53 45.20
C TYR A 715 -51.62 13.61 43.68
N GLY A 716 -51.68 12.45 43.03
CA GLY A 716 -51.89 12.36 41.58
C GLY A 716 -53.35 12.57 41.18
N VAL A 717 -53.60 13.58 40.35
CA VAL A 717 -54.90 13.91 39.77
C VAL A 717 -54.84 13.65 38.27
N LEU A 718 -55.65 12.72 37.78
CA LEU A 718 -55.76 12.41 36.36
C LEU A 718 -56.85 13.27 35.73
N ILE A 719 -56.47 14.08 34.75
CA ILE A 719 -57.34 14.98 34.00
C ILE A 719 -57.48 14.41 32.58
N ASP A 720 -58.60 13.75 32.31
CA ASP A 720 -58.93 13.27 30.96
C ASP A 720 -59.50 14.42 30.12
N MET A 721 -58.73 14.88 29.15
CA MET A 721 -59.12 16.01 28.30
C MET A 721 -60.24 15.66 27.33
N GLN A 722 -60.44 14.40 26.95
CA GLN A 722 -61.55 14.02 26.05
C GLN A 722 -62.91 14.07 26.74
N GLY A 723 -62.98 13.63 28.00
CA GLY A 723 -64.23 13.50 28.75
C GLY A 723 -64.81 14.81 29.30
N LYS A 724 -64.06 15.91 29.29
CA LYS A 724 -64.44 17.14 30.01
C LYS A 724 -65.32 18.11 29.22
N PRO A 725 -66.36 18.70 29.83
CA PRO A 725 -67.06 19.85 29.25
C PRO A 725 -66.14 21.08 29.25
N ALA A 726 -66.04 21.75 28.09
CA ALA A 726 -65.30 23.01 27.96
C ALA A 726 -66.15 24.03 27.19
N ARG A 727 -67.27 24.47 27.79
CA ARG A 727 -68.09 25.56 27.24
C ARG A 727 -67.55 26.90 27.76
N GLY A 728 -66.29 27.20 27.44
CA GLY A 728 -65.55 28.34 27.97
C GLY A 728 -64.68 28.00 29.19
N GLU A 729 -63.86 28.97 29.59
CA GLU A 729 -62.81 28.80 30.61
C GLU A 729 -63.33 28.51 32.02
N VAL A 730 -64.47 29.10 32.40
CA VAL A 730 -65.10 28.88 33.72
C VAL A 730 -65.41 27.39 33.91
N ASP A 731 -66.13 26.79 32.96
CA ASP A 731 -66.51 25.37 33.03
C ASP A 731 -65.27 24.46 32.99
N PHE A 732 -64.27 24.83 32.21
CA PHE A 732 -63.03 24.08 32.11
C PHE A 732 -62.25 24.07 33.44
N LEU A 733 -61.95 25.24 34.00
CA LEU A 733 -61.19 25.34 35.26
C LEU A 733 -61.99 24.82 36.46
N TYR A 734 -63.31 25.02 36.49
CA TYR A 734 -64.19 24.42 37.50
C TYR A 734 -64.13 22.89 37.44
N SER A 735 -64.18 22.30 36.24
CA SER A 735 -64.10 20.84 36.09
C SER A 735 -62.75 20.26 36.52
N ILE A 736 -61.66 21.04 36.44
CA ILE A 736 -60.35 20.62 36.96
C ILE A 736 -60.33 20.75 38.48
N ALA A 737 -60.96 21.79 39.05
CA ALA A 737 -61.08 21.94 40.50
C ALA A 737 -61.87 20.76 41.11
N ASP A 738 -62.93 20.33 40.44
CA ASP A 738 -63.73 19.14 40.82
C ASP A 738 -62.89 17.86 40.83
N ASP A 739 -62.09 17.60 39.79
CA ASP A 739 -61.18 16.44 39.76
C ASP A 739 -60.15 16.48 40.90
N ILE A 740 -59.62 17.67 41.19
CA ILE A 740 -58.62 17.85 42.26
C ILE A 740 -59.26 17.52 43.61
N VAL A 741 -60.43 18.07 43.91
CA VAL A 741 -61.16 17.79 45.16
C VAL A 741 -61.49 16.30 45.25
N PHE A 742 -62.07 15.72 44.20
CA PHE A 742 -62.40 14.30 44.16
C PHE A 742 -61.17 13.40 44.42
N ALA A 743 -60.04 13.70 43.79
CA ALA A 743 -58.81 12.92 43.96
C ALA A 743 -58.18 13.07 45.37
N LEU A 744 -58.38 14.22 46.03
CA LEU A 744 -57.94 14.47 47.40
C LEU A 744 -58.86 13.75 48.41
N GLU A 745 -60.18 13.81 48.21
CA GLU A 745 -61.17 13.14 49.04
C GLU A 745 -60.99 11.61 49.01
N ASP A 746 -60.76 11.02 47.83
CA ASP A 746 -60.48 9.57 47.66
C ASP A 746 -59.25 9.12 48.47
N ARG A 747 -58.36 10.06 48.81
CA ARG A 747 -57.14 9.83 49.60
C ARG A 747 -57.24 10.34 51.03
N GLY A 748 -58.43 10.70 51.49
CA GLY A 748 -58.74 11.10 52.86
C GLY A 748 -58.35 12.54 53.21
N VAL A 749 -58.17 13.41 52.22
CA VAL A 749 -57.92 14.85 52.42
C VAL A 749 -59.21 15.62 52.17
N GLU A 750 -59.84 16.11 53.23
CA GLU A 750 -61.09 16.88 53.14
C GLU A 750 -60.83 18.32 52.68
N VAL A 751 -61.45 18.71 51.55
CA VAL A 751 -61.36 20.06 50.97
C VAL A 751 -62.71 20.41 50.35
N ASP A 752 -63.19 21.62 50.54
CA ASP A 752 -64.43 22.08 49.92
C ASP A 752 -64.25 22.40 48.43
N LEU A 753 -65.19 21.95 47.60
CA LEU A 753 -65.32 22.39 46.22
C LEU A 753 -65.80 23.86 46.18
N PRO A 754 -65.06 24.79 45.54
CA PRO A 754 -65.49 26.18 45.42
C PRO A 754 -66.80 26.31 44.62
N ASP A 755 -67.62 27.33 44.94
CA ASP A 755 -68.82 27.65 44.17
C ASP A 755 -68.46 28.08 42.74
N ARG A 756 -69.13 27.49 41.73
CA ARG A 756 -68.95 27.83 40.31
C ARG A 756 -69.13 29.34 40.05
N ALA A 757 -70.06 30.00 40.76
CA ALA A 757 -70.31 31.43 40.59
C ALA A 757 -69.09 32.29 40.98
N ALA A 758 -68.20 31.80 41.85
CA ALA A 758 -67.02 32.55 42.29
C ALA A 758 -65.97 32.68 41.17
N PHE A 759 -65.88 31.70 40.27
CA PHE A 759 -65.02 31.76 39.08
C PHE A 759 -65.47 32.85 38.09
N GLU A 760 -66.78 33.07 37.96
CA GLU A 760 -67.33 34.13 37.10
C GLU A 760 -67.11 35.52 37.72
N ALA A 761 -67.22 35.65 39.05
CA ALA A 761 -67.17 36.93 39.74
C ALA A 761 -65.77 37.56 39.84
N GLU A 762 -64.73 36.76 40.12
CA GLU A 762 -63.35 37.24 40.31
C GLU A 762 -62.45 37.01 39.08
N GLY A 763 -62.97 36.36 38.04
CA GLY A 763 -62.23 35.92 36.86
C GLY A 763 -61.69 34.49 37.04
N PRO A 764 -61.88 33.59 36.07
CA PRO A 764 -61.71 32.15 36.26
C PRO A 764 -60.25 31.76 36.51
N GLU A 765 -59.31 32.36 35.78
CA GLU A 765 -57.86 32.14 35.97
C GLU A 765 -57.35 32.59 37.33
N PHE A 766 -57.71 33.82 37.75
CA PHE A 766 -57.26 34.40 39.01
C PHE A 766 -57.79 33.60 40.20
N TYR A 767 -59.10 33.25 40.17
CA TYR A 767 -59.73 32.48 41.22
C TYR A 767 -59.12 31.08 41.33
N PHE A 768 -59.02 30.35 40.21
CA PHE A 768 -58.45 28.99 40.18
C PHE A 768 -57.05 28.96 40.81
N ARG A 769 -56.16 29.84 40.37
CA ARG A 769 -54.77 29.86 40.86
C ARG A 769 -54.65 30.42 42.28
N SER A 770 -55.19 31.62 42.52
CA SER A 770 -54.86 32.40 43.71
C SER A 770 -55.74 32.08 44.91
N ARG A 771 -57.00 31.66 44.68
CA ARG A 771 -57.96 31.32 45.73
C ARG A 771 -58.07 29.83 45.95
N PHE A 772 -58.21 29.05 44.88
CA PHE A 772 -58.40 27.61 44.98
C PHE A 772 -57.08 26.85 45.15
N ILE A 773 -56.16 26.83 44.18
CA ILE A 773 -54.91 26.05 44.30
C ILE A 773 -54.12 26.37 45.57
N ARG A 774 -54.00 27.65 45.93
CA ARG A 774 -53.27 28.07 47.15
C ARG A 774 -53.99 27.73 48.45
N SER A 775 -55.31 27.59 48.47
CA SER A 775 -56.02 27.12 49.67
C SER A 775 -55.78 25.63 49.95
N LEU A 776 -55.32 24.87 48.94
CA LEU A 776 -54.98 23.45 49.11
C LEU A 776 -53.68 23.27 49.90
N TYR A 777 -52.71 24.19 49.80
CA TYR A 777 -51.35 23.98 50.34
C TYR A 777 -51.28 23.59 51.84
N PRO A 778 -52.09 24.15 52.75
CA PRO A 778 -52.12 23.70 54.14
C PRO A 778 -52.61 22.25 54.31
N HIS A 779 -53.45 21.76 53.41
CA HIS A 779 -54.06 20.43 53.44
C HIS A 779 -53.15 19.34 52.84
N LEU A 780 -52.22 19.71 51.95
CA LEU A 780 -51.34 18.76 51.26
C LEU A 780 -50.19 18.21 52.14
N GLY A 781 -49.94 18.77 53.32
CA GLY A 781 -48.83 18.35 54.20
C GLY A 781 -47.46 18.55 53.55
N ASP A 782 -46.63 17.50 53.51
CA ASP A 782 -45.33 17.51 52.81
C ASP A 782 -45.41 17.07 51.33
N LYS A 783 -46.60 16.68 50.85
CA LYS A 783 -46.79 16.20 49.48
C LYS A 783 -47.09 17.35 48.52
N ASN A 784 -46.79 17.14 47.24
CA ASN A 784 -47.16 18.04 46.15
C ASN A 784 -48.42 17.56 45.43
N LEU A 785 -49.05 18.43 44.64
CA LEU A 785 -50.13 18.06 43.72
C LEU A 785 -49.51 17.69 42.37
N LEU A 786 -49.87 16.53 41.80
CA LEU A 786 -49.41 16.11 40.47
C LEU A 786 -50.59 16.10 39.50
N LEU A 787 -50.66 17.09 38.61
CA LEU A 787 -51.70 17.19 37.58
C LEU A 787 -51.26 16.45 36.32
N MET A 788 -51.94 15.34 36.03
CA MET A 788 -51.65 14.47 34.89
C MET A 788 -52.71 14.67 33.81
N PHE A 789 -52.39 15.43 32.77
CA PHE A 789 -53.28 15.68 31.64
C PHE A 789 -53.12 14.57 30.59
N ASP A 790 -54.16 13.78 30.36
CA ASP A 790 -54.18 12.79 29.27
C ASP A 790 -54.83 13.37 28.01
N GLU A 791 -54.35 12.93 26.85
CA GLU A 791 -54.70 13.44 25.53
C GLU A 791 -54.67 14.98 25.42
N PHE A 792 -53.53 15.58 25.81
CA PHE A 792 -53.39 17.02 25.88
C PHE A 792 -53.58 17.74 24.54
N GLU A 793 -53.40 17.06 23.40
CA GLU A 793 -53.70 17.59 22.06
C GLU A 793 -55.18 18.00 21.87
N GLU A 794 -56.10 17.49 22.70
CA GLU A 794 -57.50 17.89 22.70
C GLU A 794 -57.69 19.34 23.19
N LEU A 795 -56.78 19.87 24.02
CA LEU A 795 -56.83 21.28 24.43
C LEU A 795 -56.70 22.21 23.21
N GLN A 796 -55.75 21.90 22.32
CA GLN A 796 -55.54 22.66 21.09
C GLN A 796 -56.77 22.60 20.18
N ARG A 797 -57.32 21.40 19.96
CA ARG A 797 -58.55 21.23 19.17
C ARG A 797 -59.70 22.09 19.70
N ARG A 798 -59.84 22.21 21.02
CA ARG A 798 -60.88 23.06 21.63
C ARG A 798 -60.65 24.55 21.41
N VAL A 799 -59.41 25.00 21.32
CA VAL A 799 -59.08 26.39 20.97
C VAL A 799 -59.35 26.65 19.49
N GLU A 800 -58.94 25.73 18.62
CA GLU A 800 -59.19 25.79 17.16
C GLU A 800 -60.70 25.77 16.85
N ASP A 801 -61.48 24.97 17.58
CA ASP A 801 -62.94 24.92 17.52
C ASP A 801 -63.64 26.14 18.16
N GLY A 802 -62.89 27.07 18.76
CA GLY A 802 -63.40 28.28 19.41
C GLY A 802 -64.14 28.05 20.73
N ARG A 803 -63.98 26.88 21.35
CA ARG A 803 -64.59 26.52 22.65
C ARG A 803 -63.82 27.09 23.85
N LEU A 804 -62.52 27.33 23.69
CA LEU A 804 -61.63 27.96 24.65
C LEU A 804 -60.84 29.07 23.96
N GLN A 805 -60.44 30.10 24.71
CA GLN A 805 -59.61 31.18 24.16
C GLN A 805 -58.12 30.77 24.20
N PRO A 806 -57.29 31.26 23.25
CA PRO A 806 -55.85 30.90 23.21
C PRO A 806 -55.05 31.29 24.46
N GLU A 807 -55.51 32.26 25.24
CA GLU A 807 -54.89 32.75 26.47
C GLU A 807 -54.73 31.66 27.54
N ILE A 808 -55.55 30.59 27.48
CA ILE A 808 -55.48 29.45 28.39
C ILE A 808 -54.08 28.80 28.42
N PHE A 809 -53.36 28.80 27.30
CA PHE A 809 -51.99 28.29 27.25
C PHE A 809 -51.03 29.17 28.06
N GLN A 810 -51.19 30.50 28.01
CA GLN A 810 -50.38 31.42 28.82
C GLN A 810 -50.69 31.25 30.31
N PHE A 811 -51.96 31.04 30.65
CA PHE A 811 -52.37 30.75 32.02
C PHE A 811 -51.72 29.46 32.55
N LEU A 812 -51.80 28.36 31.80
CA LEU A 812 -51.16 27.09 32.18
C LEU A 812 -49.65 27.24 32.34
N ARG A 813 -48.97 27.98 31.44
CA ARG A 813 -47.55 28.32 31.60
C ARG A 813 -47.28 29.06 32.91
N ASN A 814 -48.09 30.08 33.20
CA ASN A 814 -47.95 30.87 34.42
C ASN A 814 -48.14 30.01 35.67
N LEU A 815 -49.07 29.05 35.64
CA LEU A 815 -49.29 28.09 36.72
C LEU A 815 -48.04 27.21 36.93
N MET A 816 -47.52 26.61 35.87
CA MET A 816 -46.32 25.76 35.89
C MET A 816 -45.07 26.49 36.40
N GLN A 817 -44.91 27.77 36.07
CA GLN A 817 -43.71 28.53 36.45
C GLN A 817 -43.70 29.03 37.90
N HIS A 818 -44.87 29.27 38.48
CA HIS A 818 -44.97 30.02 39.74
C HIS A 818 -45.54 29.21 40.92
N GLU A 819 -46.26 28.11 40.66
CA GLU A 819 -46.84 27.28 41.72
C GLU A 819 -45.94 26.08 42.04
N ARG A 820 -44.96 26.27 42.93
CA ARG A 820 -43.89 25.29 43.25
C ARG A 820 -44.36 23.97 43.89
N ARG A 821 -45.61 23.89 44.35
CA ARG A 821 -46.20 22.70 44.97
C ARG A 821 -47.16 21.96 44.02
N VAL A 822 -47.16 22.35 42.75
CA VAL A 822 -47.95 21.73 41.69
C VAL A 822 -47.01 21.33 40.57
N ASP A 823 -46.98 20.03 40.29
CA ASP A 823 -46.17 19.38 39.27
C ASP A 823 -47.08 18.88 38.15
N PHE A 824 -46.54 18.82 36.93
CA PHE A 824 -47.34 18.59 35.73
C PHE A 824 -46.78 17.44 34.89
N VAL A 825 -47.66 16.55 34.45
CA VAL A 825 -47.38 15.52 33.45
C VAL A 825 -48.41 15.65 32.34
N PHE A 826 -47.94 15.84 31.10
CA PHE A 826 -48.79 15.88 29.91
C PHE A 826 -48.57 14.62 29.09
N SER A 827 -49.63 13.94 28.68
CA SER A 827 -49.61 12.75 27.83
C SER A 827 -50.28 13.05 26.49
N GLY A 828 -49.66 12.60 25.39
CA GLY A 828 -50.28 12.67 24.07
C GLY A 828 -49.49 11.98 22.97
N THR A 829 -49.85 12.27 21.72
CA THR A 829 -49.23 11.66 20.52
C THR A 829 -47.96 12.36 20.06
N HIS A 830 -47.18 11.72 19.17
CA HIS A 830 -45.95 12.31 18.60
C HIS A 830 -46.19 13.61 17.81
N LYS A 831 -47.43 13.87 17.40
CA LYS A 831 -47.83 15.16 16.80
C LYS A 831 -47.58 16.34 17.74
N LEU A 832 -47.47 16.13 19.05
CA LEU A 832 -47.11 17.18 20.01
C LEU A 832 -45.75 17.85 19.72
N GLU A 833 -44.83 17.16 19.04
CA GLU A 833 -43.54 17.73 18.62
C GLU A 833 -43.66 18.55 17.31
N ASP A 834 -44.59 18.18 16.43
CA ASP A 834 -44.80 18.77 15.10
C ASP A 834 -45.86 19.89 15.07
N LEU A 835 -46.74 19.95 16.07
CA LEU A 835 -47.83 20.91 16.16
C LEU A 835 -47.27 22.34 16.40
N GLY A 836 -47.35 23.16 15.34
CA GLY A 836 -47.31 24.64 15.32
C GLY A 836 -46.51 25.33 16.43
N ALA A 837 -45.32 25.82 16.07
CA ALA A 837 -44.36 26.53 16.93
C ALA A 837 -44.89 27.75 17.72
N GLU A 838 -46.15 28.17 17.58
CA GLU A 838 -46.67 29.40 18.21
C GLU A 838 -47.31 29.16 19.59
N TYR A 839 -48.15 28.14 19.77
CA TYR A 839 -48.80 27.85 21.07
C TYR A 839 -47.96 26.90 21.96
N TRP A 840 -47.26 25.94 21.35
CA TRP A 840 -46.51 24.91 22.06
C TRP A 840 -45.15 25.38 22.56
N SER A 841 -44.52 26.34 21.86
CA SER A 841 -43.28 26.99 22.34
C SER A 841 -43.48 27.79 23.62
N ILE A 842 -44.71 28.26 23.87
CA ILE A 842 -45.08 28.98 25.09
C ILE A 842 -45.00 28.05 26.30
N LEU A 843 -45.43 26.80 26.17
CA LEU A 843 -45.52 25.88 27.31
C LEU A 843 -44.23 25.10 27.60
N PHE A 844 -43.44 24.71 26.57
CA PHE A 844 -42.56 23.55 26.73
C PHE A 844 -41.05 23.76 26.52
N ASN A 845 -40.56 25.00 26.50
CA ASN A 845 -39.11 25.27 26.64
C ASN A 845 -38.54 24.88 28.03
N ILE A 846 -39.41 24.55 29.00
CA ILE A 846 -39.05 24.23 30.39
C ILE A 846 -39.33 22.77 30.76
N ALA A 847 -39.86 21.96 29.83
CA ALA A 847 -40.33 20.61 30.12
C ALA A 847 -39.32 19.53 29.74
N ALA A 848 -39.36 18.42 30.47
CA ALA A 848 -38.58 17.22 30.17
C ALA A 848 -39.42 16.23 29.35
N TYR A 849 -38.89 15.76 28.22
CA TYR A 849 -39.61 14.86 27.30
C TYR A 849 -39.19 13.41 27.52
N LYS A 850 -40.17 12.51 27.59
CA LYS A 850 -39.96 11.07 27.69
C LYS A 850 -40.86 10.31 26.71
N PRO A 851 -40.29 9.61 25.71
CA PRO A 851 -41.07 8.77 24.81
C PRO A 851 -41.57 7.51 25.51
N ILE A 852 -42.83 7.14 25.26
CA ILE A 852 -43.43 5.85 25.61
C ILE A 852 -43.52 5.00 24.34
N THR A 853 -42.50 4.15 24.15
CA THR A 853 -42.35 3.26 22.99
C THR A 853 -42.92 1.85 23.27
N PHE A 854 -42.63 0.87 22.43
CA PHE A 854 -43.09 -0.52 22.59
C PHE A 854 -42.41 -1.22 23.78
N LEU A 855 -42.90 -2.41 24.13
CA LEU A 855 -42.25 -3.27 25.13
C LEU A 855 -41.02 -3.92 24.51
N SER A 856 -39.98 -4.08 25.31
CA SER A 856 -38.80 -4.87 24.94
C SER A 856 -39.14 -6.36 24.84
N PRO A 857 -38.33 -7.16 24.10
CA PRO A 857 -38.56 -8.61 24.00
C PRO A 857 -38.68 -9.31 25.36
N GLY A 858 -37.86 -8.94 26.34
CA GLY A 858 -37.93 -9.49 27.70
C GLY A 858 -39.19 -9.06 28.47
N GLU A 859 -39.67 -7.82 28.28
CA GLU A 859 -40.96 -7.39 28.87
C GLU A 859 -42.14 -8.11 28.22
N VAL A 860 -42.08 -8.37 26.90
CA VAL A 860 -43.10 -9.18 26.22
C VAL A 860 -43.08 -10.60 26.74
N GLU A 861 -41.93 -11.24 26.85
CA GLU A 861 -41.80 -12.60 27.38
C GLU A 861 -42.36 -12.71 28.80
N ARG A 862 -42.06 -11.74 29.68
CA ARG A 862 -42.66 -11.67 31.02
C ARG A 862 -44.18 -11.53 30.96
N LEU A 863 -44.69 -10.62 30.13
CA LEU A 863 -46.14 -10.46 29.91
C LEU A 863 -46.78 -11.75 29.40
N MET A 864 -46.09 -12.53 28.57
CA MET A 864 -46.58 -13.80 28.04
C MET A 864 -46.62 -14.93 29.06
N LEU A 865 -45.60 -15.03 29.91
CA LEU A 865 -45.37 -16.21 30.75
C LEU A 865 -45.91 -16.04 32.18
N GLU A 866 -45.75 -14.87 32.80
CA GLU A 866 -46.12 -14.66 34.21
C GLU A 866 -47.62 -14.87 34.49
N PRO A 867 -48.57 -14.31 33.70
CA PRO A 867 -50.01 -14.42 34.00
C PRO A 867 -50.59 -15.83 33.84
N VAL A 868 -49.90 -16.70 33.09
CA VAL A 868 -50.38 -18.05 32.72
C VAL A 868 -49.63 -19.17 33.43
N LEU A 869 -48.57 -18.85 34.15
CA LEU A 869 -47.69 -19.81 34.84
C LEU A 869 -48.47 -20.73 35.78
N ALA A 870 -49.48 -20.20 36.49
CA ALA A 870 -50.32 -20.97 37.41
C ALA A 870 -51.22 -22.03 36.73
N TYR A 871 -51.42 -21.92 35.41
CA TYR A 871 -52.35 -22.75 34.64
C TYR A 871 -51.65 -23.81 33.78
N ASN A 872 -50.33 -23.99 33.98
CA ASN A 872 -49.50 -24.96 33.24
C ASN A 872 -49.48 -24.73 31.71
N VAL A 873 -49.65 -23.48 31.26
CA VAL A 873 -49.47 -23.14 29.84
C VAL A 873 -48.00 -22.90 29.56
N GLU A 874 -47.47 -23.61 28.58
CA GLU A 874 -46.08 -23.51 28.11
C GLU A 874 -46.08 -23.10 26.64
N TYR A 875 -45.26 -22.11 26.29
CA TYR A 875 -45.06 -21.69 24.91
C TYR A 875 -43.76 -22.27 24.37
N ASP A 876 -43.82 -22.78 23.16
CA ASP A 876 -42.62 -23.13 22.39
C ASP A 876 -41.74 -21.87 22.20
N PRO A 877 -40.40 -21.95 22.30
CA PRO A 877 -39.52 -20.80 22.08
C PRO A 877 -39.78 -20.09 20.74
N LEU A 878 -40.05 -20.85 19.66
CA LEU A 878 -40.37 -20.26 18.35
C LEU A 878 -41.74 -19.56 18.34
N ALA A 879 -42.68 -19.97 19.20
CA ALA A 879 -43.95 -19.28 19.38
C ALA A 879 -43.74 -17.92 20.07
N ILE A 880 -42.88 -17.86 21.08
CA ILE A 880 -42.49 -16.62 21.78
C ILE A 880 -41.83 -15.66 20.78
N ASP A 881 -40.82 -16.13 20.05
CA ASP A 881 -40.12 -15.35 19.02
C ASP A 881 -41.10 -14.85 17.95
N ARG A 882 -42.04 -15.69 17.52
CA ARG A 882 -43.04 -15.32 16.51
C ARG A 882 -43.97 -14.21 17.00
N ILE A 883 -44.45 -14.29 18.24
CA ILE A 883 -45.31 -13.25 18.83
C ILE A 883 -44.53 -11.95 19.00
N ILE A 884 -43.30 -11.99 19.49
CA ILE A 884 -42.43 -10.81 19.62
C ILE A 884 -42.20 -10.20 18.24
N HIS A 885 -41.87 -11.00 17.22
CA HIS A 885 -41.61 -10.52 15.87
C HIS A 885 -42.84 -9.85 15.25
N ILE A 886 -44.00 -10.50 15.29
CA ILE A 886 -45.19 -10.02 14.58
C ILE A 886 -45.79 -8.76 15.25
N THR A 887 -45.64 -8.65 16.57
CA THR A 887 -46.17 -7.52 17.35
C THR A 887 -45.13 -6.41 17.57
N ALA A 888 -43.84 -6.72 17.43
CA ALA A 888 -42.69 -5.90 17.85
C ALA A 888 -42.79 -5.36 19.28
N GLY A 889 -43.51 -6.07 20.16
CA GLY A 889 -43.78 -5.63 21.53
C GLY A 889 -44.76 -4.46 21.63
N HIS A 890 -45.50 -4.14 20.57
CA HIS A 890 -46.57 -3.15 20.65
C HIS A 890 -47.60 -3.61 21.71
N PRO A 891 -47.85 -2.85 22.80
CA PRO A 891 -48.63 -3.33 23.94
C PRO A 891 -50.02 -3.87 23.59
N TYR A 892 -50.79 -3.12 22.80
CA TYR A 892 -52.13 -3.57 22.38
C TYR A 892 -52.11 -4.81 21.48
N PHE A 893 -51.26 -4.87 20.45
CA PHE A 893 -51.19 -6.05 19.58
C PHE A 893 -50.65 -7.27 20.31
N THR A 894 -49.71 -7.09 21.24
CA THR A 894 -49.20 -8.15 22.11
C THR A 894 -50.33 -8.72 22.97
N GLN A 895 -51.03 -7.87 23.73
CA GLN A 895 -52.19 -8.28 24.53
C GLN A 895 -53.30 -8.93 23.70
N LEU A 896 -53.55 -8.44 22.48
CA LEU A 896 -54.53 -9.01 21.55
C LEU A 896 -54.17 -10.42 21.10
N VAL A 897 -52.92 -10.63 20.67
CA VAL A 897 -52.43 -11.95 20.28
C VAL A 897 -52.50 -12.90 21.47
N LEU A 898 -52.04 -12.47 22.65
CA LEU A 898 -52.05 -13.29 23.85
C LEU A 898 -53.46 -13.63 24.34
N HIS A 899 -54.39 -12.68 24.28
CA HIS A 899 -55.80 -12.94 24.55
C HIS A 899 -56.34 -14.06 23.65
N GLU A 900 -56.13 -13.96 22.33
CA GLU A 900 -56.58 -15.00 21.40
C GLU A 900 -55.81 -16.32 21.54
N MET A 901 -54.54 -16.30 21.95
CA MET A 901 -53.80 -17.53 22.29
C MET A 901 -54.45 -18.25 23.47
N ILE A 902 -54.96 -17.53 24.48
CA ILE A 902 -55.67 -18.15 25.61
C ILE A 902 -57.07 -18.62 25.23
N VAL A 903 -57.76 -17.91 24.32
CA VAL A 903 -58.99 -18.43 23.70
C VAL A 903 -58.69 -19.75 23.00
N TYR A 904 -57.63 -19.80 22.19
CA TYR A 904 -57.20 -21.00 21.48
C TYR A 904 -56.81 -22.16 22.42
N HIS A 905 -56.05 -21.88 23.48
CA HIS A 905 -55.75 -22.82 24.57
C HIS A 905 -57.01 -23.43 25.18
N ASN A 906 -57.97 -22.57 25.55
CA ASN A 906 -59.22 -22.99 26.16
C ASN A 906 -60.11 -23.82 25.22
N GLU A 907 -60.13 -23.50 23.92
CA GLU A 907 -60.87 -24.22 22.89
C GLU A 907 -60.26 -25.59 22.56
N THR A 908 -58.94 -25.65 22.43
CA THR A 908 -58.22 -26.86 22.00
C THR A 908 -57.81 -27.78 23.14
N GLN A 909 -57.90 -27.29 24.38
CA GLN A 909 -57.50 -28.00 25.60
C GLN A 909 -56.03 -28.44 25.60
N ARG A 910 -55.14 -27.60 25.03
CA ARG A 910 -53.70 -27.89 24.88
C ARG A 910 -52.86 -26.99 25.76
N ASN A 911 -52.04 -27.58 26.62
CA ASN A 911 -51.14 -26.85 27.51
C ASN A 911 -49.83 -26.38 26.85
N TYR A 912 -49.44 -26.95 25.70
CA TYR A 912 -48.22 -26.55 24.97
C TYR A 912 -48.60 -25.86 23.66
N LEU A 913 -48.21 -24.59 23.51
CA LEU A 913 -48.58 -23.73 22.39
C LEU A 913 -47.38 -23.52 21.46
N THR A 914 -47.53 -23.93 20.20
CA THR A 914 -46.48 -23.92 19.19
C THR A 914 -46.55 -22.72 18.25
N VAL A 915 -45.51 -22.49 17.46
CA VAL A 915 -45.51 -21.47 16.40
C VAL A 915 -46.63 -21.68 15.37
N ALA A 916 -47.04 -22.92 15.12
CA ALA A 916 -48.14 -23.22 14.22
C ALA A 916 -49.49 -22.74 14.79
N ASP A 917 -49.68 -22.86 16.12
CA ASP A 917 -50.87 -22.37 16.81
C ASP A 917 -50.92 -20.83 16.77
N VAL A 918 -49.77 -20.16 16.93
CA VAL A 918 -49.65 -18.70 16.76
C VAL A 918 -50.12 -18.28 15.37
N ASN A 919 -49.62 -18.92 14.30
CA ASN A 919 -50.02 -18.55 12.93
C ASN A 919 -51.54 -18.72 12.70
N GLN A 920 -52.17 -19.76 13.27
CA GLN A 920 -53.63 -19.91 13.22
C GLN A 920 -54.37 -18.80 13.96
N VAL A 921 -53.85 -18.37 15.11
CA VAL A 921 -54.42 -17.25 15.87
C VAL A 921 -54.29 -15.93 15.11
N LEU A 922 -53.15 -15.69 14.45
CA LEU A 922 -52.94 -14.49 13.64
C LEU A 922 -53.93 -14.39 12.48
N GLU A 923 -54.24 -15.51 11.80
CA GLU A 923 -55.27 -15.55 10.76
C GLU A 923 -56.63 -15.10 11.30
N ARG A 924 -57.05 -15.60 12.48
CA ARG A 924 -58.31 -15.21 13.13
C ARG A 924 -58.36 -13.72 13.46
N ILE A 925 -57.27 -13.17 14.00
CA ILE A 925 -57.17 -11.75 14.36
C ILE A 925 -57.31 -10.86 13.13
N VAL A 926 -56.60 -11.22 12.05
CA VAL A 926 -56.63 -10.47 10.80
C VAL A 926 -58.01 -10.52 10.15
N GLU A 927 -58.67 -11.68 10.13
CA GLU A 927 -60.01 -11.85 9.55
C GLU A 927 -61.10 -11.08 10.29
N ARG A 928 -61.03 -10.99 11.62
CA ARG A 928 -61.96 -10.18 12.43
C ARG A 928 -61.84 -8.69 12.14
N GLY A 929 -60.67 -8.23 11.66
CA GLY A 929 -60.46 -6.85 11.23
C GLY A 929 -60.65 -5.84 12.36
N GLU A 930 -59.85 -6.00 13.42
CA GLU A 930 -59.88 -5.19 14.65
C GLU A 930 -59.90 -3.69 14.37
N ALA A 931 -60.63 -2.95 15.23
CA ALA A 931 -60.88 -1.51 15.07
C ALA A 931 -59.59 -0.68 14.97
N HIS A 932 -58.50 -1.15 15.60
CA HIS A 932 -57.23 -0.41 15.57
C HIS A 932 -56.53 -0.46 14.21
N PHE A 933 -56.62 -1.57 13.45
CA PHE A 933 -56.07 -1.61 12.09
C PHE A 933 -56.78 -0.61 11.18
N LYS A 934 -58.12 -0.58 11.25
CA LYS A 934 -58.96 0.38 10.52
C LYS A 934 -58.61 1.82 10.88
N TYR A 935 -58.35 2.10 12.15
CA TYR A 935 -57.90 3.42 12.60
C TYR A 935 -56.55 3.81 12.01
N ILE A 936 -55.54 2.92 12.06
CA ILE A 936 -54.22 3.20 11.46
C ILE A 936 -54.38 3.51 9.96
N TRP A 937 -55.21 2.75 9.26
CA TRP A 937 -55.52 2.99 7.84
C TRP A 937 -56.24 4.32 7.60
N SER A 938 -57.30 4.62 8.36
CA SER A 938 -58.13 5.82 8.17
C SER A 938 -57.36 7.11 8.46
N GLU A 939 -56.49 7.09 9.47
CA GLU A 939 -55.65 8.24 9.83
C GLU A 939 -54.45 8.44 8.91
N SER A 940 -54.16 7.47 8.03
CA SER A 940 -53.06 7.59 7.08
C SER A 940 -53.50 8.35 5.83
N THR A 941 -52.61 9.21 5.31
CA THR A 941 -52.87 9.96 4.07
C THR A 941 -52.96 9.03 2.86
N GLU A 942 -53.44 9.53 1.72
CA GLU A 942 -53.49 8.72 0.50
C GLU A 942 -52.09 8.23 0.10
N GLU A 943 -51.07 9.06 0.34
CA GLU A 943 -49.69 8.76 0.04
C GLU A 943 -49.13 7.67 0.96
N GLU A 944 -49.37 7.81 2.27
CA GLU A 944 -48.99 6.81 3.27
C GLU A 944 -49.66 5.45 3.00
N ARG A 945 -50.95 5.45 2.63
CA ARG A 945 -51.66 4.22 2.25
C ARG A 945 -51.05 3.55 1.01
N ALA A 946 -50.64 4.34 0.02
CA ALA A 946 -49.98 3.81 -1.17
C ALA A 946 -48.60 3.22 -0.83
N VAL A 947 -47.82 3.86 0.05
CA VAL A 947 -46.55 3.32 0.56
C VAL A 947 -46.76 2.01 1.31
N LEU A 948 -47.75 1.94 2.22
CA LEU A 948 -48.05 0.73 2.99
C LEU A 948 -48.48 -0.43 2.08
N LEU A 949 -49.31 -0.18 1.07
CA LEU A 949 -49.69 -1.21 0.09
C LEU A 949 -48.51 -1.65 -0.78
N GLY A 950 -47.72 -0.70 -1.30
CA GLY A 950 -46.56 -1.01 -2.12
C GLY A 950 -45.53 -1.85 -1.36
N PHE A 951 -45.23 -1.51 -0.11
CA PHE A 951 -44.35 -2.33 0.72
C PHE A 951 -44.97 -3.67 1.09
N THR A 952 -46.28 -3.76 1.31
CA THR A 952 -46.96 -5.05 1.52
C THR A 952 -46.80 -5.97 0.31
N GLU A 953 -46.88 -5.44 -0.92
CA GLU A 953 -46.64 -6.21 -2.15
C GLU A 953 -45.17 -6.62 -2.35
N LEU A 954 -44.21 -5.80 -1.92
CA LEU A 954 -42.78 -6.08 -2.08
C LEU A 954 -42.22 -7.02 -1.00
N MET A 955 -42.76 -6.95 0.22
CA MET A 955 -42.26 -7.70 1.38
C MET A 955 -42.92 -9.09 1.49
N VAL A 956 -42.96 -9.84 0.38
CA VAL A 956 -43.45 -11.23 0.38
C VAL A 956 -42.48 -12.10 1.16
N GLY A 957 -42.98 -12.75 2.23
CA GLY A 957 -42.16 -13.58 3.12
C GLY A 957 -41.27 -12.79 4.08
N GLU A 958 -41.72 -11.62 4.55
CA GLU A 958 -41.09 -10.83 5.63
C GLU A 958 -39.70 -10.25 5.28
N LYS A 959 -39.32 -10.28 4.00
CA LYS A 959 -38.06 -9.68 3.53
C LYS A 959 -38.16 -8.16 3.52
N PRO A 960 -37.18 -7.43 4.11
CA PRO A 960 -37.12 -5.98 4.00
C PRO A 960 -37.05 -5.53 2.53
N ALA A 961 -37.70 -4.42 2.20
CA ALA A 961 -37.78 -3.90 0.83
C ALA A 961 -37.03 -2.57 0.71
N ASN A 962 -36.43 -2.33 -0.46
CA ASN A 962 -35.75 -1.08 -0.78
C ASN A 962 -36.76 -0.04 -1.28
N VAL A 963 -36.55 1.23 -0.90
CA VAL A 963 -37.30 2.38 -1.41
C VAL A 963 -37.25 2.47 -2.94
N GLU A 964 -36.14 2.08 -3.58
CA GLU A 964 -36.04 2.11 -5.05
C GLU A 964 -36.97 1.09 -5.73
N ASP A 965 -37.16 -0.08 -5.12
CA ASP A 965 -38.11 -1.08 -5.63
C ASP A 965 -39.56 -0.63 -5.41
N LEU A 966 -39.84 0.03 -4.27
CA LEU A 966 -41.11 0.70 -4.00
C LEU A 966 -41.39 1.77 -5.06
N ARG A 967 -40.41 2.62 -5.35
CA ARG A 967 -40.52 3.67 -6.37
C ARG A 967 -40.86 3.10 -7.73
N ARG A 968 -40.18 2.02 -8.13
CA ARG A 968 -40.45 1.33 -9.39
C ARG A 968 -41.87 0.75 -9.42
N LEU A 969 -42.32 0.12 -8.33
CA LEU A 969 -43.65 -0.46 -8.24
C LEU A 969 -44.75 0.61 -8.31
N LEU A 970 -44.61 1.71 -7.56
CA LEU A 970 -45.58 2.81 -7.56
C LEU A 970 -45.63 3.52 -8.92
N HIS A 971 -44.48 3.72 -9.57
CA HIS A 971 -44.42 4.27 -10.94
C HIS A 971 -45.16 3.36 -11.94
N GLN A 972 -44.96 2.04 -11.88
CA GLN A 972 -45.69 1.08 -12.72
C GLN A 972 -47.20 1.10 -12.49
N ARG A 973 -47.66 1.46 -11.29
CA ARG A 973 -49.07 1.60 -10.93
C ARG A 973 -49.65 2.98 -11.24
N GLY A 974 -48.88 3.87 -11.87
CA GLY A 974 -49.31 5.22 -12.24
C GLY A 974 -49.44 6.18 -11.06
N ARG A 975 -48.72 5.93 -9.96
CA ARG A 975 -48.75 6.75 -8.73
C ARG A 975 -47.40 7.43 -8.50
N ASP A 976 -47.09 8.40 -9.35
CA ASP A 976 -45.78 9.07 -9.38
C ASP A 976 -45.90 10.51 -8.83
N THR A 977 -45.77 10.70 -7.51
CA THR A 977 -45.67 12.03 -6.88
C THR A 977 -44.30 12.21 -6.20
N ALA A 978 -43.30 12.63 -6.99
CA ALA A 978 -41.88 12.60 -6.60
C ALA A 978 -41.50 13.33 -5.30
N ASP A 979 -42.32 14.27 -4.80
CA ASP A 979 -41.97 15.10 -3.62
C ASP A 979 -42.65 14.68 -2.29
N ASP A 980 -43.73 13.89 -2.29
CA ASP A 980 -44.52 13.62 -1.06
C ASP A 980 -44.21 12.29 -0.35
N TRP A 981 -43.62 11.29 -1.04
CA TRP A 981 -43.38 9.97 -0.43
C TRP A 981 -42.30 9.98 0.66
N THR A 982 -41.32 10.90 0.58
CA THR A 982 -40.28 11.02 1.62
C THR A 982 -40.89 11.48 2.94
N HIS A 983 -41.85 12.40 2.88
CA HIS A 983 -42.64 12.81 4.04
C HIS A 983 -43.53 11.67 4.53
N ALA A 984 -44.19 10.92 3.63
CA ALA A 984 -44.97 9.74 4.01
C ALA A 984 -44.12 8.67 4.71
N LEU A 985 -42.91 8.38 4.21
CA LEU A 985 -41.97 7.45 4.84
C LEU A 985 -41.51 7.94 6.22
N ALA A 986 -41.14 9.21 6.34
CA ALA A 986 -40.72 9.81 7.61
C ALA A 986 -41.87 9.82 8.64
N SER A 987 -43.10 10.13 8.20
CA SER A 987 -44.30 10.09 9.04
C SER A 987 -44.62 8.67 9.50
N LEU A 988 -44.61 7.68 8.61
CA LEU A 988 -44.84 6.27 8.96
C LEU A 988 -43.74 5.71 9.88
N GLU A 989 -42.50 6.17 9.74
CA GLU A 989 -41.38 5.85 10.64
C GLU A 989 -41.54 6.52 12.01
N GLY A 990 -41.84 7.82 12.06
CA GLY A 990 -42.15 8.54 13.30
C GLY A 990 -43.40 8.01 14.02
N ARG A 991 -44.29 7.35 13.27
CA ARG A 991 -45.45 6.62 13.80
C ARG A 991 -45.15 5.19 14.25
N ASP A 992 -43.89 4.76 14.24
CA ASP A 992 -43.48 3.40 14.61
C ASP A 992 -44.22 2.29 13.81
N ILE A 993 -44.73 2.61 12.62
CA ILE A 993 -45.39 1.65 11.72
C ILE A 993 -44.35 0.96 10.86
N LEU A 994 -43.46 1.75 10.26
CA LEU A 994 -42.29 1.28 9.50
C LEU A 994 -41.01 1.48 10.31
N ALA A 995 -40.01 0.65 10.05
CA ALA A 995 -38.67 0.80 10.61
C ALA A 995 -37.63 0.68 9.51
N ARG A 996 -36.66 1.59 9.50
CA ARG A 996 -35.49 1.50 8.62
C ARG A 996 -34.38 0.65 9.24
N ARG A 997 -33.59 -0.02 8.40
CA ARG A 997 -32.50 -0.90 8.85
C ARG A 997 -31.35 -0.16 9.54
N SER A 998 -31.07 1.07 9.10
CA SER A 998 -30.15 2.00 9.74
C SER A 998 -30.51 3.43 9.32
N PRO A 999 -30.05 4.49 10.03
CA PRO A 999 -30.40 5.88 9.74
C PRO A 999 -30.12 6.33 8.31
N ARG A 1000 -29.14 5.70 7.63
CA ARG A 1000 -28.79 5.98 6.22
C ARG A 1000 -29.30 4.92 5.24
N SER A 1001 -29.92 3.86 5.73
CA SER A 1001 -30.44 2.79 4.88
C SER A 1001 -31.70 3.24 4.15
N GLN A 1002 -31.82 2.82 2.89
CA GLN A 1002 -33.04 2.90 2.08
C GLN A 1002 -33.85 1.59 2.16
N ILE A 1003 -33.55 0.73 3.13
CA ILE A 1003 -34.23 -0.54 3.34
C ILE A 1003 -35.17 -0.39 4.54
N TYR A 1004 -36.45 -0.65 4.30
CA TYR A 1004 -37.53 -0.57 5.27
C TYR A 1004 -38.12 -1.96 5.54
N ARG A 1005 -38.75 -2.09 6.71
CA ARG A 1005 -39.61 -3.21 7.09
C ARG A 1005 -40.80 -2.68 7.89
N PHE A 1006 -41.88 -3.46 7.98
CA PHE A 1006 -42.90 -3.18 8.98
C PHE A 1006 -42.30 -3.39 10.38
N LYS A 1007 -42.47 -2.40 11.26
CA LYS A 1007 -42.09 -2.57 12.66
C LYS A 1007 -43.04 -3.56 13.30
N VAL A 1008 -44.35 -3.33 13.16
CA VAL A 1008 -45.41 -4.27 13.55
C VAL A 1008 -45.89 -5.03 12.31
N ASP A 1009 -45.34 -6.23 12.09
CA ASP A 1009 -45.63 -7.02 10.89
C ASP A 1009 -47.09 -7.50 10.81
N LEU A 1010 -47.79 -7.53 11.95
CA LEU A 1010 -49.23 -7.83 11.99
C LEU A 1010 -50.07 -6.83 11.17
N ILE A 1011 -49.62 -5.58 11.04
CA ILE A 1011 -50.27 -4.58 10.18
C ILE A 1011 -50.13 -4.98 8.71
N ARG A 1012 -48.95 -5.45 8.30
CA ARG A 1012 -48.71 -5.94 6.93
C ARG A 1012 -49.63 -7.12 6.61
N LEU A 1013 -49.71 -8.10 7.51
CA LEU A 1013 -50.60 -9.27 7.33
C LEU A 1013 -52.07 -8.84 7.17
N TRP A 1014 -52.51 -7.84 7.93
CA TRP A 1014 -53.87 -7.31 7.80
C TRP A 1014 -54.10 -6.63 6.44
N ILE A 1015 -53.18 -5.78 5.98
CA ILE A 1015 -53.25 -5.13 4.67
C ILE A 1015 -53.24 -6.17 3.55
N GLU A 1016 -52.37 -7.17 3.64
CA GLU A 1016 -52.20 -8.25 2.66
C GLU A 1016 -53.51 -9.04 2.49
N ARG A 1017 -54.15 -9.39 3.59
CA ARG A 1017 -55.37 -10.19 3.61
C ARG A 1017 -56.61 -9.40 3.21
N THR A 1018 -56.75 -8.16 3.69
CA THR A 1018 -57.98 -7.37 3.50
C THR A 1018 -57.96 -6.48 2.27
N ARG A 1019 -56.77 -6.15 1.75
CA ARG A 1019 -56.54 -5.23 0.61
C ARG A 1019 -57.47 -4.00 0.68
N PRO A 1020 -57.36 -3.19 1.74
CA PRO A 1020 -58.26 -2.07 1.95
C PRO A 1020 -58.18 -1.09 0.79
N ALA A 1021 -59.33 -0.50 0.43
CA ALA A 1021 -59.40 0.47 -0.66
C ALA A 1021 -58.56 1.71 -0.33
N LEU A 1022 -57.88 2.22 -1.37
CA LEU A 1022 -57.12 3.47 -1.33
C LEU A 1022 -58.06 4.67 -1.26
#